data_AF-A0A8H3RNQ3-F1
#
_entry.id   AF-A0A8H3RNQ3-F1
#
_cell.length_a   1.000
_cell.length_b   1.000
_cell.length_c   1.000
_cell.angle_alpha   90.00
_cell.angle_beta   90.00
_cell.angle_gamma   90.00
#
_symmetry.space_group_name_H-M   'P 1'
#
loop_
_entity.id
_entity.type
_entity.pdbx_description
1 polymer ?
#
loop_
_entity_poly.entity_id
_entity_poly.type
_entity_poly.pdbx_seq_one_letter_code
_entity_poly.pdbx_strand_id
1 'polypeptide(L)'
;MEIIAYALEFGFIHDDVINTDVNDASLDEVGHALDQSQTGKIEDRGSDGKRQIVTQIMREMMAIDPERAMNVAKSWSSRVRHSSRRKEDTNFKTLEQFVPYRALDVGYMLWNGLVTFGCAITVPDEEEEEAKRLIIPALIQASLLNDLFSFQKEKNDASIQNAVLIVMNEHGCIEEARDILKKRIRLECANYVHNVKETNAWVDVSDELKRYINIMQYTLSGNAAWSTNCPRYNGPTKLNELQLLRGEHGLAKYPPRWSPENRTSGLVEGDCHESKPNELKRKRNGVSVGDEMTTNGTVGAKKPAHISQPSTDSIVLEDVVQLARTCDLPDLSNKVILQPYRYLTSLPSKGFRDQAIDSINKWLKVPPKSVKMIKDVVKMLHSASLMLDDLQDNSPLRRGKPSTHSIYGIAQTINSATYQYITATDITAQLQNSENFHIFVEELQQLHVGQSYDLYWTHNTLCPTIAEYLKMVDMKTGGLFRMLTRMMIAESPVVDKVSNSDMNVFICLLGRFFQIRDDYQNLASADYAKAKGFAEGLDEGKYSFTLIHCIQTLESQPELAGEMMQLRAFLVKRRHEHKLSQEAKREVLATMKKTESLQYTLSVLWELHGELEKEVEYLEAKFGEETFTLRVMLELLKV
;
A
#
# COMPACT_ATOMS: atom_id res chain seq x y z
N MET A 1 -3.83 19.61 12.02
CA MET A 1 -2.66 19.66 11.10
C MET A 1 -2.46 21.05 10.49
N GLU A 2 -3.47 21.70 9.91
CA GLU A 2 -3.33 23.05 9.33
C GLU A 2 -2.75 24.08 10.33
N ILE A 3 -3.35 24.17 11.51
CA ILE A 3 -2.88 25.11 12.56
C ILE A 3 -1.45 24.81 13.05
N ILE A 4 -1.02 23.55 13.00
CA ILE A 4 0.35 23.13 13.36
C ILE A 4 1.34 23.58 12.30
N ALA A 5 0.99 23.41 11.01
CA ALA A 5 1.81 23.90 9.92
C ALA A 5 1.95 25.43 9.98
N TYR A 6 0.85 26.14 10.25
CA TYR A 6 0.87 27.59 10.42
C TYR A 6 1.74 28.04 11.61
N ALA A 7 1.64 27.35 12.76
CA ALA A 7 2.47 27.61 13.93
C ALA A 7 3.96 27.31 13.69
N LEU A 8 4.31 26.25 12.93
CA LEU A 8 5.68 25.93 12.55
C LEU A 8 6.29 27.00 11.65
N GLU A 9 5.56 27.43 10.61
CA GLU A 9 6.02 28.48 9.69
C GLU A 9 6.26 29.80 10.42
N PHE A 10 5.33 30.21 11.30
CA PHE A 10 5.53 31.37 12.16
C PHE A 10 6.77 31.20 13.05
N GLY A 11 6.95 30.01 13.63
CA GLY A 11 8.12 29.69 14.45
C GLY A 11 9.45 29.86 13.71
N PHE A 12 9.52 29.50 12.42
CA PHE A 12 10.72 29.69 11.59
C PHE A 12 10.95 31.16 11.23
N ILE A 13 9.91 31.89 10.82
CA ILE A 13 10.00 33.33 10.53
C ILE A 13 10.50 34.08 11.76
N HIS A 14 9.95 33.76 12.93
CA HIS A 14 10.35 34.37 14.19
C HIS A 14 11.81 34.06 14.56
N ASP A 15 12.28 32.84 14.31
CA ASP A 15 13.67 32.46 14.58
C ASP A 15 14.66 33.23 13.68
N ASP A 16 14.33 33.42 12.41
CA ASP A 16 15.13 34.23 11.48
C ASP A 16 15.19 35.71 11.91
N VAL A 17 14.10 36.27 12.46
CA VAL A 17 14.06 37.65 13.00
C VAL A 17 14.90 37.78 14.27
N ILE A 18 14.79 36.86 15.24
CA ILE A 18 15.59 36.88 16.48
C ILE A 18 17.09 36.80 16.19
N ASN A 19 17.51 36.03 15.17
CA ASN A 19 18.91 35.93 14.78
C ASN A 19 19.48 37.28 14.27
N THR A 20 18.62 38.23 13.91
CA THR A 20 19.01 39.55 13.37
C THR A 20 18.95 40.67 14.42
N ASP A 21 17.97 40.64 15.34
CA ASP A 21 17.87 41.56 16.49
C ASP A 21 17.41 40.83 17.75
N VAL A 22 18.33 40.61 18.70
CA VAL A 22 18.08 39.87 19.95
C VAL A 22 17.18 40.67 20.91
N ASN A 23 17.06 41.99 20.76
CA ASN A 23 16.17 42.81 21.58
C ASN A 23 14.69 42.67 21.17
N ASP A 24 14.42 42.15 19.97
CA ASP A 24 13.08 41.83 19.45
C ASP A 24 12.61 40.42 19.88
N ALA A 25 13.37 39.77 20.78
CA ALA A 25 13.06 38.45 21.33
C ALA A 25 12.02 38.47 22.48
N SER A 26 11.53 39.64 22.89
CA SER A 26 10.57 39.75 24.01
C SER A 26 9.17 39.29 23.58
N LEU A 27 8.84 38.05 23.91
CA LEU A 27 7.51 37.47 23.75
C LEU A 27 6.70 37.56 25.05
N ASP A 28 6.60 38.76 25.64
CA ASP A 28 5.58 39.05 26.67
C ASP A 28 4.14 38.86 26.12
N GLU A 29 4.02 38.72 24.80
CA GLU A 29 2.79 38.53 24.04
C GLU A 29 2.10 37.18 24.27
N VAL A 30 2.84 36.08 24.46
CA VAL A 30 2.26 34.76 24.76
C VAL A 30 1.71 34.73 26.18
N GLY A 31 2.42 35.35 27.14
CA GLY A 31 1.93 35.51 28.51
C GLY A 31 0.64 36.33 28.56
N HIS A 32 0.57 37.43 27.80
CA HIS A 32 -0.66 38.21 27.68
C HIS A 32 -1.81 37.47 26.96
N ALA A 33 -1.52 36.70 25.91
CA ALA A 33 -2.54 35.88 25.23
C ALA A 33 -3.07 34.76 26.14
N LEU A 34 -2.20 34.19 26.99
CA LEU A 34 -2.57 33.20 28.00
C LEU A 34 -3.45 33.80 29.11
N ASP A 35 -3.10 34.97 29.64
CA ASP A 35 -3.91 35.69 30.65
C ASP A 35 -5.31 36.07 30.11
N GLN A 36 -5.40 36.46 28.83
CA GLN A 36 -6.68 36.72 28.17
C GLN A 36 -7.47 35.44 27.83
N SER A 37 -6.79 34.31 27.60
CA SER A 37 -7.46 33.02 27.36
C SER A 37 -8.14 32.46 28.61
N GLN A 38 -7.58 32.69 29.80
CA GLN A 38 -8.19 32.30 31.08
C GLN A 38 -9.47 33.09 31.41
N THR A 39 -9.64 34.28 30.84
CA THR A 39 -10.80 35.16 31.08
C THR A 39 -11.90 35.01 30.02
N GLY A 40 -11.72 34.14 29.02
CA GLY A 40 -12.73 33.81 28.01
C GLY A 40 -12.97 34.91 26.95
N LYS A 41 -12.18 35.99 26.95
CA LYS A 41 -12.23 37.05 25.93
C LYS A 41 -10.81 37.51 25.58
N ILE A 42 -10.38 37.18 24.37
CA ILE A 42 -9.15 37.68 23.78
C ILE A 42 -9.46 39.03 23.12
N GLU A 43 -9.02 40.14 23.72
CA GLU A 43 -9.20 41.49 23.17
C GLU A 43 -8.09 41.84 22.17
N ASP A 44 -8.52 42.24 20.96
CA ASP A 44 -7.68 42.59 19.81
C ASP A 44 -7.17 44.05 19.89
N ARG A 45 -6.54 44.43 21.01
CA ARG A 45 -6.04 45.81 21.22
C ARG A 45 -4.56 45.86 21.59
N GLY A 46 -3.72 45.28 20.73
CA GLY A 46 -2.25 45.46 20.76
C GLY A 46 -1.69 45.81 19.38
N SER A 47 -0.69 46.69 19.32
CA SER A 47 -0.22 47.41 18.11
C SER A 47 0.84 46.70 17.25
N ASP A 48 1.04 45.38 17.37
CA ASP A 48 2.04 44.62 16.58
C ASP A 48 1.43 43.40 15.88
N GLY A 49 1.74 43.21 14.59
CA GLY A 49 1.24 42.12 13.76
C GLY A 49 1.73 40.73 14.21
N LYS A 50 2.90 40.64 14.87
CA LYS A 50 3.39 39.39 15.48
C LYS A 50 2.42 38.90 16.56
N ARG A 51 1.98 39.81 17.43
CA ARG A 51 1.02 39.53 18.51
C ARG A 51 -0.29 38.99 17.98
N GLN A 52 -0.79 39.56 16.89
CA GLN A 52 -2.04 39.12 16.26
C GLN A 52 -1.95 37.69 15.73
N ILE A 53 -0.83 37.32 15.10
CA ILE A 53 -0.59 35.97 14.58
C ILE A 53 -0.52 34.94 15.71
N VAL A 54 0.27 35.21 16.75
CA VAL A 54 0.39 34.34 17.93
C VAL A 54 -0.96 34.16 18.62
N THR A 55 -1.69 35.26 18.79
CA THR A 55 -3.01 35.27 19.42
C THR A 55 -4.00 34.42 18.62
N GLN A 56 -3.99 34.52 17.29
CA GLN A 56 -4.84 33.71 16.43
C GLN A 56 -4.47 32.22 16.50
N ILE A 57 -3.17 31.89 16.47
CA ILE A 57 -2.68 30.51 16.61
C ILE A 57 -3.21 29.90 17.91
N MET A 58 -3.01 30.60 19.03
CA MET A 58 -3.46 30.12 20.34
C MET A 58 -4.98 30.01 20.42
N ARG A 59 -5.73 30.97 19.87
CA ARG A 59 -7.19 30.91 19.84
C ARG A 59 -7.69 29.68 19.10
N GLU A 60 -7.14 29.37 17.92
CA GLU A 60 -7.55 28.20 17.15
C GLU A 60 -7.14 26.89 17.82
N MET A 61 -5.94 26.81 18.39
CA MET A 61 -5.51 25.63 19.14
C MET A 61 -6.38 25.40 20.38
N MET A 62 -6.70 26.47 21.13
CA MET A 62 -7.59 26.40 22.30
C MET A 62 -9.02 26.00 21.91
N ALA A 63 -9.50 26.37 20.71
CA ALA A 63 -10.80 25.94 20.21
C ALA A 63 -10.84 24.44 19.86
N ILE A 64 -9.69 23.85 19.50
CA ILE A 64 -9.57 22.43 19.15
C ILE A 64 -9.36 21.57 20.41
N ASP A 65 -8.36 21.93 21.22
CA ASP A 65 -7.98 21.17 22.41
C ASP A 65 -7.34 22.11 23.45
N PRO A 66 -8.15 22.64 24.40
CA PRO A 66 -7.69 23.60 25.40
C PRO A 66 -6.56 23.08 26.29
N GLU A 67 -6.62 21.80 26.67
CA GLU A 67 -5.67 21.19 27.61
C GLU A 67 -4.27 21.14 26.99
N ARG A 68 -4.16 20.66 25.75
CA ARG A 68 -2.85 20.54 25.08
C ARG A 68 -2.40 21.83 24.44
N ALA A 69 -3.33 22.71 24.03
CA ALA A 69 -2.98 24.08 23.63
C ALA A 69 -2.28 24.83 24.77
N MET A 70 -2.71 24.61 26.02
CA MET A 70 -2.03 25.17 27.19
C MET A 70 -0.59 24.64 27.32
N ASN A 71 -0.34 23.37 27.01
CA ASN A 71 1.02 22.80 27.00
C ASN A 71 1.91 23.37 25.89
N VAL A 72 1.35 23.63 24.70
CA VAL A 72 2.03 24.36 23.62
C VAL A 72 2.41 25.76 24.10
N ALA A 73 1.47 26.48 24.72
CA ALA A 73 1.70 27.84 25.20
C ALA A 73 2.73 27.92 26.34
N LYS A 74 2.69 26.99 27.30
CA LYS A 74 3.73 26.84 28.33
C LYS A 74 5.11 26.60 27.70
N SER A 75 5.19 25.68 26.74
CA SER A 75 6.44 25.36 26.04
C SER A 75 6.97 26.56 25.24
N TRP A 76 6.08 27.33 24.62
CA TRP A 76 6.40 28.56 23.89
C TRP A 76 6.96 29.65 24.83
N SER A 77 6.35 29.85 26.00
CA SER A 77 6.82 30.82 27.01
C SER A 77 8.18 30.45 27.63
N SER A 78 8.46 29.15 27.77
CA SER A 78 9.73 28.65 28.29
C SER A 78 10.90 28.86 27.31
N ARG A 79 10.61 28.80 26.00
CA ARG A 79 11.55 29.10 24.91
C ARG A 79 12.13 30.51 24.98
N VAL A 80 11.33 31.50 25.39
CA VAL A 80 11.71 32.92 25.52
C VAL A 80 12.74 33.15 26.64
N ARG A 81 12.59 32.41 27.75
CA ARG A 81 13.50 32.48 28.90
C ARG A 81 14.84 31.78 28.63
N HIS A 82 14.86 30.77 27.76
CA HIS A 82 16.08 30.07 27.37
C HIS A 82 16.84 30.77 26.24
N SER A 83 16.15 31.45 25.30
CA SER A 83 16.82 32.22 24.23
C SER A 83 17.69 33.36 24.77
N SER A 84 17.28 33.98 25.87
CA SER A 84 18.02 35.05 26.56
C SER A 84 19.30 34.55 27.25
N ARG A 85 19.42 33.23 27.53
CA ARG A 85 20.63 32.59 28.11
C ARG A 85 21.69 32.17 27.08
N ARG A 86 21.40 32.19 25.78
CA ARG A 86 22.38 31.82 24.71
C ARG A 86 23.67 32.64 24.74
N LYS A 87 23.70 33.79 25.41
CA LYS A 87 24.88 34.68 25.50
C LYS A 87 25.88 34.29 26.59
N GLU A 88 25.50 33.52 27.60
CA GLU A 88 26.31 33.35 28.81
C GLU A 88 27.24 32.11 28.77
N ASP A 89 26.94 31.09 27.97
CA ASP A 89 27.68 29.82 27.91
C ASP A 89 28.01 29.42 26.45
N THR A 90 29.08 29.95 25.88
CA THR A 90 29.39 29.81 24.43
C THR A 90 30.80 29.30 24.11
N ASN A 91 31.62 28.99 25.12
CA ASN A 91 33.02 28.59 24.93
C ASN A 91 33.24 27.08 25.10
N PHE A 92 32.56 26.28 24.28
CA PHE A 92 32.68 24.82 24.30
C PHE A 92 33.98 24.37 23.64
N LYS A 93 34.76 23.52 24.33
CA LYS A 93 36.04 22.99 23.81
C LYS A 93 35.95 21.58 23.24
N THR A 94 34.92 20.85 23.62
CA THR A 94 34.73 19.43 23.26
C THR A 94 33.29 19.18 22.87
N LEU A 95 33.05 18.15 22.06
CA LEU A 95 31.69 17.74 21.68
C LEU A 95 30.83 17.40 22.90
N GLU A 96 31.40 16.76 23.92
CA GLU A 96 30.73 16.33 25.15
C GLU A 96 30.19 17.51 25.96
N GLN A 97 30.89 18.65 25.96
CA GLN A 97 30.42 19.88 26.61
C GLN A 97 29.29 20.54 25.80
N PHE A 98 29.36 20.46 24.46
CA PHE A 98 28.41 21.11 23.57
C PHE A 98 27.07 20.37 23.46
N VAL A 99 27.09 19.03 23.46
CA VAL A 99 25.92 18.20 23.20
C VAL A 99 24.75 18.47 24.16
N PRO A 100 24.93 18.53 25.50
CA PRO A 100 23.82 18.81 26.41
C PRO A 100 23.17 20.17 26.17
N TYR A 101 23.99 21.19 25.87
CA TYR A 101 23.51 22.53 25.50
C TYR A 101 22.71 22.49 24.20
N ARG A 102 23.23 21.81 23.17
CA ARG A 102 22.64 21.76 21.83
C ARG A 102 21.40 20.86 21.74
N ALA A 103 21.27 19.84 22.60
CA ALA A 103 20.12 18.96 22.67
C ALA A 103 18.89 19.65 23.30
N LEU A 104 19.12 20.59 24.21
CA LEU A 104 18.08 21.40 24.86
C LEU A 104 17.86 22.74 24.14
N ASP A 105 18.18 22.80 22.85
CA ASP A 105 18.01 23.99 22.04
C ASP A 105 16.56 24.51 22.10
N VAL A 106 16.44 25.83 22.05
CA VAL A 106 15.18 26.55 22.22
C VAL A 106 14.11 26.15 21.18
N GLY A 107 14.51 25.70 19.99
CA GLY A 107 13.60 25.20 18.96
C GLY A 107 12.85 23.92 19.37
N TYR A 108 13.49 23.08 20.19
CA TYR A 108 12.93 21.81 20.62
C TYR A 108 11.65 21.97 21.46
N MET A 109 11.64 22.92 22.41
CA MET A 109 10.51 23.09 23.34
C MET A 109 9.21 23.37 22.58
N LEU A 110 9.28 24.25 21.58
CA LEU A 110 8.13 24.56 20.74
C LEU A 110 7.70 23.34 19.92
N TRP A 111 8.66 22.69 19.26
CA TRP A 111 8.40 21.52 18.44
C TRP A 111 7.72 20.40 19.25
N ASN A 112 8.18 20.16 20.49
CA ASN A 112 7.60 19.16 21.39
C ASN A 112 6.14 19.47 21.74
N GLY A 113 5.83 20.74 22.05
CA GLY A 113 4.45 21.18 22.26
C GLY A 113 3.58 20.90 21.04
N LEU A 114 4.07 21.18 19.84
CA LEU A 114 3.33 20.97 18.60
C LEU A 114 3.12 19.48 18.28
N VAL A 115 4.10 18.61 18.58
CA VAL A 115 3.97 17.16 18.42
C VAL A 115 2.93 16.59 19.37
N THR A 116 2.99 16.94 20.65
CA THR A 116 2.03 16.46 21.67
C THR A 116 0.61 16.92 21.36
N PHE A 117 0.44 18.17 20.93
CA PHE A 117 -0.84 18.69 20.43
C PHE A 117 -1.33 17.95 19.18
N GLY A 118 -0.50 17.84 18.15
CA GLY A 118 -0.89 17.23 16.88
C GLY A 118 -1.18 15.74 16.93
N CYS A 119 -0.51 15.04 17.83
CA CYS A 119 -0.67 13.60 17.99
C CYS A 119 -1.69 13.22 19.06
N ALA A 120 -2.32 14.19 19.71
CA ALA A 120 -3.17 13.97 20.85
C ALA A 120 -2.50 13.06 21.92
N ILE A 121 -1.25 13.38 22.33
CA ILE A 121 -0.54 12.81 23.51
C ILE A 121 -0.47 13.74 24.75
N THR A 122 -0.80 13.26 25.95
CA THR A 122 -0.59 13.98 27.24
C THR A 122 0.21 13.08 28.17
N VAL A 123 1.47 13.40 28.42
CA VAL A 123 2.30 12.66 29.38
C VAL A 123 1.89 13.07 30.81
N PRO A 124 1.64 12.13 31.72
CA PRO A 124 1.35 12.43 33.12
C PRO A 124 2.47 13.23 33.80
N ASP A 125 2.12 14.16 34.69
CA ASP A 125 3.10 15.01 35.39
C ASP A 125 4.13 14.18 36.18
N GLU A 126 3.73 13.05 36.77
CA GLU A 126 4.64 12.12 37.47
C GLU A 126 5.68 11.44 36.56
N GLU A 127 5.40 11.36 35.25
CA GLU A 127 6.25 10.69 34.26
C GLU A 127 7.03 11.69 33.39
N GLU A 128 6.87 13.01 33.61
CA GLU A 128 7.45 14.05 32.76
C GLU A 128 9.00 13.99 32.74
N GLU A 129 9.62 13.79 33.89
CA GLU A 129 11.08 13.68 33.98
C GLU A 129 11.62 12.42 33.32
N GLU A 130 10.86 11.31 33.42
CA GLU A 130 11.23 10.06 32.76
C GLU A 130 11.08 10.18 31.24
N ALA A 131 10.01 10.84 30.77
CA ALA A 131 9.82 11.18 29.36
C ALA A 131 10.98 12.01 28.80
N LYS A 132 11.40 13.05 29.53
CA LYS A 132 12.56 13.89 29.17
C LYS A 132 13.84 13.06 29.10
N ARG A 133 14.09 12.19 30.08
CA ARG A 133 15.26 11.32 30.10
C ARG A 133 15.33 10.40 28.88
N LEU A 134 14.20 9.78 28.53
CA LEU A 134 14.10 8.80 27.45
C LEU A 134 14.27 9.41 26.05
N ILE A 135 13.90 10.68 25.86
CA ILE A 135 14.00 11.35 24.55
C ILE A 135 15.32 12.04 24.27
N ILE A 136 16.19 12.26 25.28
CA ILE A 136 17.48 12.93 25.09
C ILE A 136 18.28 12.39 23.88
N PRO A 137 18.42 11.07 23.66
CA PRO A 137 19.13 10.56 22.49
C PRO A 137 18.50 10.99 21.16
N ALA A 138 17.17 11.05 21.06
CA ALA A 138 16.48 11.57 19.88
C ALA A 138 16.80 13.05 19.65
N LEU A 139 16.90 13.84 20.72
CA LEU A 139 17.20 15.27 20.63
C LEU A 139 18.64 15.51 20.17
N ILE A 140 19.60 14.79 20.78
CA ILE A 140 21.01 14.86 20.38
C ILE A 140 21.15 14.46 18.91
N GLN A 141 20.53 13.34 18.52
CA GLN A 141 20.56 12.86 17.14
C GLN A 141 20.03 13.94 16.18
N ALA A 142 18.89 14.54 16.50
CA ALA A 142 18.24 15.52 15.66
C ALA A 142 19.08 16.80 15.52
N SER A 143 19.61 17.32 16.63
CA SER A 143 20.42 18.54 16.61
C SER A 143 21.75 18.34 15.89
N LEU A 144 22.47 17.23 16.14
CA LEU A 144 23.74 16.95 15.47
C LEU A 144 23.55 16.69 13.97
N LEU A 145 22.45 16.06 13.58
CA LEU A 145 22.12 15.88 12.17
C LEU A 145 21.84 17.23 11.50
N ASN A 146 21.10 18.11 12.16
CA ASN A 146 20.87 19.47 11.67
C ASN A 146 22.19 20.20 11.44
N ASP A 147 23.07 20.20 12.45
CA ASP A 147 24.39 20.85 12.40
C ASP A 147 25.25 20.32 11.24
N LEU A 148 25.25 19.00 11.02
CA LEU A 148 26.01 18.36 9.95
C LEU A 148 25.60 18.84 8.55
N PHE A 149 24.29 19.02 8.31
CA PHE A 149 23.75 19.46 7.02
C PHE A 149 23.76 21.00 6.88
N SER A 150 23.54 21.74 7.97
CA SER A 150 23.50 23.19 7.96
C SER A 150 24.88 23.84 7.85
N PHE A 151 25.94 23.14 8.26
CA PHE A 151 27.29 23.67 8.36
C PHE A 151 27.77 24.39 7.10
N GLN A 152 27.54 23.83 5.89
CA GLN A 152 28.02 24.45 4.66
C GLN A 152 27.36 25.81 4.37
N LYS A 153 26.10 26.00 4.81
CA LYS A 153 25.38 27.27 4.74
C LYS A 153 25.90 28.25 5.80
N GLU A 154 26.14 27.75 7.01
CA GLU A 154 26.35 28.58 8.21
C GLU A 154 27.83 28.91 8.46
N LYS A 155 28.79 28.21 7.83
CA LYS A 155 30.24 28.36 8.09
C LYS A 155 30.84 29.77 8.01
N ASN A 156 30.14 30.71 7.36
CA ASN A 156 30.58 32.10 7.22
C ASN A 156 29.89 33.05 8.22
N ASP A 157 28.99 32.55 9.06
CA ASP A 157 28.33 33.32 10.11
C ASP A 157 29.31 33.54 11.27
N ALA A 158 29.44 34.78 11.74
CA ALA A 158 30.37 35.15 12.80
C ALA A 158 29.98 34.60 14.19
N SER A 159 28.73 34.12 14.36
CA SER A 159 28.16 33.69 15.63
C SER A 159 27.75 32.22 15.68
N ILE A 160 28.17 31.42 14.69
CA ILE A 160 27.75 30.03 14.52
C ILE A 160 28.08 29.15 15.74
N GLN A 161 27.05 28.49 16.27
CA GLN A 161 27.13 27.44 17.28
C GLN A 161 26.75 26.11 16.63
N ASN A 162 27.74 25.40 16.07
CA ASN A 162 27.53 24.19 15.27
C ASN A 162 28.55 23.11 15.66
N ALA A 163 28.07 21.89 15.87
CA ALA A 163 28.89 20.77 16.31
C ALA A 163 30.08 20.47 15.38
N VAL A 164 29.97 20.74 14.08
CA VAL A 164 31.08 20.53 13.12
C VAL A 164 32.27 21.41 13.47
N LEU A 165 32.03 22.66 13.90
CA LEU A 165 33.11 23.56 14.30
C LEU A 165 33.75 23.15 15.63
N ILE A 166 32.94 22.70 16.59
CA ILE A 166 33.44 22.24 17.88
C ILE A 166 34.39 21.06 17.68
N VAL A 167 33.96 20.04 16.92
CA VAL A 167 34.79 18.86 16.65
C VAL A 167 36.00 19.21 15.76
N MET A 168 35.84 20.14 14.81
CA MET A 168 36.96 20.61 13.99
C MET A 168 38.01 21.34 14.84
N ASN A 169 37.60 22.14 15.82
CA ASN A 169 38.52 22.81 16.75
C ASN A 169 39.20 21.84 17.73
N GLU A 170 38.49 20.77 18.10
CA GLU A 170 39.01 19.72 18.98
C GLU A 170 40.05 18.81 18.27
N HIS A 171 39.82 18.47 16.99
CA HIS A 171 40.62 17.47 16.25
C HIS A 171 41.49 18.04 15.11
N GLY A 172 41.30 19.30 14.72
CA GLY A 172 42.10 19.98 13.69
C GLY A 172 41.80 19.61 12.23
N CYS A 173 40.80 18.76 11.95
CA CYS A 173 40.44 18.33 10.59
C CYS A 173 38.92 18.25 10.36
N ILE A 174 38.44 18.82 9.24
CA ILE A 174 37.02 18.91 8.92
C ILE A 174 36.39 17.57 8.47
N GLU A 175 37.11 16.76 7.68
CA GLU A 175 36.64 15.43 7.25
C GLU A 175 36.49 14.51 8.45
N GLU A 176 37.48 14.55 9.35
CA GLU A 176 37.47 13.80 10.61
C GLU A 176 36.31 14.25 11.51
N ALA A 177 36.04 15.56 11.60
CA ALA A 177 34.93 16.10 12.35
C ALA A 177 33.56 15.60 11.86
N ARG A 178 33.36 15.55 10.53
CA ARG A 178 32.11 15.02 9.95
C ARG A 178 31.93 13.54 10.27
N ASP A 179 33.00 12.75 10.23
CA ASP A 179 32.92 11.32 10.50
C ASP A 179 32.72 10.99 11.98
N ILE A 180 33.32 11.77 12.89
CA ILE A 180 33.04 11.71 14.33
C ILE A 180 31.56 12.01 14.60
N LEU A 181 31.01 13.07 13.99
CA LEU A 181 29.59 13.41 14.15
C LEU A 181 28.67 12.35 13.57
N LYS A 182 28.95 11.82 12.37
CA LYS A 182 28.17 10.71 11.80
C LYS A 182 28.16 9.49 12.73
N LYS A 183 29.30 9.15 13.35
CA LYS A 183 29.39 8.06 14.33
C LYS A 183 28.53 8.36 15.56
N ARG A 184 28.61 9.59 16.10
CA ARG A 184 27.78 9.99 17.26
C ARG A 184 26.29 9.98 16.94
N ILE A 185 25.86 10.51 15.80
CA ILE A 185 24.47 10.50 15.33
C ILE A 185 23.93 9.06 15.24
N ARG A 186 24.72 8.12 14.70
CA ARG A 186 24.33 6.71 14.63
C ARG A 186 24.19 6.08 16.01
N LEU A 187 25.10 6.41 16.93
CA LEU A 187 25.04 5.93 18.32
C LEU A 187 23.76 6.41 19.01
N GLU A 188 23.43 7.70 18.91
CA GLU A 188 22.23 8.24 19.55
C GLU A 188 20.93 7.73 18.92
N CYS A 189 20.93 7.49 17.61
CA CYS A 189 19.84 6.78 16.94
C CYS A 189 19.63 5.38 17.53
N ALA A 190 20.71 4.61 17.70
CA ALA A 190 20.64 3.28 18.31
C ALA A 190 20.18 3.32 19.78
N ASN A 191 20.70 4.27 20.57
CA ASN A 191 20.27 4.50 21.95
C ASN A 191 18.77 4.80 22.03
N TYR A 192 18.26 5.63 21.12
CA TYR A 192 16.84 5.97 21.13
C TYR A 192 15.95 4.80 20.73
N VAL A 193 16.32 4.05 19.69
CA VAL A 193 15.59 2.84 19.28
C VAL A 193 15.57 1.81 20.41
N HIS A 194 16.65 1.72 21.19
CA HIS A 194 16.69 0.91 22.41
C HIS A 194 15.71 1.43 23.47
N ASN A 195 15.68 2.74 23.76
CA ASN A 195 14.72 3.34 24.69
C ASN A 195 13.26 3.03 24.30
N VAL A 196 12.92 3.12 23.01
CA VAL A 196 11.58 2.76 22.50
C VAL A 196 11.24 1.30 22.81
N LYS A 197 12.18 0.38 22.56
CA LYS A 197 12.00 -1.04 22.83
C LYS A 197 11.80 -1.32 24.33
N GLU A 198 12.65 -0.77 25.18
CA GLU A 198 12.58 -0.97 26.64
C GLU A 198 11.28 -0.37 27.22
N THR A 199 10.95 0.87 26.87
CA THR A 199 9.75 1.55 27.39
C THR A 199 8.47 0.79 27.02
N ASN A 200 8.41 0.20 25.83
CA ASN A 200 7.26 -0.62 25.41
C ASN A 200 7.10 -1.91 26.26
N ALA A 201 8.19 -2.44 26.82
CA ALA A 201 8.19 -3.62 27.66
C ALA A 201 7.87 -3.33 29.14
N TRP A 202 7.99 -2.07 29.58
CA TRP A 202 7.70 -1.67 30.95
C TRP A 202 6.22 -1.85 31.31
N VAL A 203 5.95 -2.29 32.53
CA VAL A 203 4.58 -2.59 33.02
C VAL A 203 4.07 -1.50 33.95
N ASP A 204 4.97 -0.68 34.46
CA ASP A 204 4.81 0.34 35.49
C ASP A 204 4.80 1.78 34.95
N VAL A 205 4.61 1.95 33.64
CA VAL A 205 4.45 3.26 33.00
C VAL A 205 3.16 3.37 32.20
N SER A 206 2.66 4.57 32.05
CA SER A 206 1.42 4.85 31.33
C SER A 206 1.52 4.53 29.84
N ASP A 207 0.37 4.18 29.26
CA ASP A 207 0.25 3.99 27.81
C ASP A 207 0.51 5.30 27.04
N GLU A 208 0.25 6.46 27.66
CA GLU A 208 0.55 7.77 27.08
C GLU A 208 2.06 8.04 27.00
N LEU A 209 2.85 7.66 28.01
CA LEU A 209 4.31 7.72 27.94
C LEU A 209 4.85 6.80 26.85
N LYS A 210 4.37 5.55 26.78
CA LYS A 210 4.76 4.63 25.69
C LYS A 210 4.45 5.22 24.33
N ARG A 211 3.25 5.78 24.16
CA ARG A 211 2.83 6.42 22.91
C ARG A 211 3.69 7.64 22.58
N TYR A 212 4.04 8.46 23.58
CA TYR A 212 4.96 9.58 23.44
C TYR A 212 6.32 9.13 22.91
N ILE A 213 6.95 8.15 23.57
CA ILE A 213 8.26 7.62 23.16
C ILE A 213 8.20 6.97 21.76
N ASN A 214 7.15 6.23 21.43
CA ASN A 214 6.99 5.69 20.08
C ASN A 214 6.86 6.79 19.01
N ILE A 215 6.15 7.88 19.29
CA ILE A 215 5.93 8.95 18.30
C ILE A 215 7.19 9.79 18.09
N MET A 216 7.94 10.04 19.17
CA MET A 216 9.18 10.78 19.15
C MET A 216 10.28 10.10 18.29
N GLN A 217 10.13 8.82 17.94
CA GLN A 217 11.00 8.13 16.97
C GLN A 217 10.92 8.72 15.55
N TYR A 218 9.77 9.27 15.18
CA TYR A 218 9.57 9.87 13.86
C TYR A 218 10.36 11.16 13.69
N THR A 219 10.84 11.76 14.78
CA THR A 219 11.79 12.88 14.77
C THR A 219 13.08 12.49 14.07
N LEU A 220 13.59 11.29 14.32
CA LEU A 220 14.87 10.82 13.77
C LEU A 220 14.75 10.68 12.24
N SER A 221 13.72 9.95 11.78
CA SER A 221 13.49 9.73 10.36
C SER A 221 13.02 11.00 9.63
N GLY A 222 12.13 11.77 10.26
CA GLY A 222 11.57 12.99 9.70
C GLY A 222 12.63 14.07 9.51
N ASN A 223 13.48 14.27 10.51
CA ASN A 223 14.60 15.21 10.41
C ASN A 223 15.65 14.76 9.38
N ALA A 224 15.95 13.45 9.30
CA ALA A 224 16.86 12.94 8.27
C ALA A 224 16.31 13.15 6.85
N ALA A 225 15.03 12.83 6.64
CA ALA A 225 14.36 13.07 5.37
C ALA A 225 14.34 14.56 5.02
N TRP A 226 13.99 15.43 5.98
CA TRP A 226 13.98 16.87 5.76
C TRP A 226 15.37 17.41 5.46
N SER A 227 16.38 17.10 6.28
CA SER A 227 17.76 17.60 6.10
C SER A 227 18.38 17.17 4.77
N THR A 228 18.09 15.95 4.30
CA THR A 228 18.61 15.44 3.02
C THR A 228 17.94 16.05 1.80
N ASN A 229 16.69 16.51 1.92
CA ASN A 229 15.91 16.99 0.78
C ASN A 229 15.61 18.49 0.82
N CYS A 230 15.85 19.17 1.95
CA CYS A 230 15.49 20.56 2.11
C CYS A 230 16.34 21.46 1.20
N PRO A 231 15.69 22.35 0.42
CA PRO A 231 16.35 23.38 -0.37
C PRO A 231 17.43 24.16 0.37
N ARG A 232 17.23 24.42 1.67
CA ARG A 232 18.15 25.19 2.52
C ARG A 232 19.56 24.60 2.55
N TYR A 233 19.71 23.27 2.48
CA TYR A 233 21.01 22.59 2.61
C TYR A 233 21.55 22.03 1.29
N ASN A 234 20.67 21.75 0.32
CA ASN A 234 21.02 20.96 -0.87
C ASN A 234 21.10 21.78 -2.18
N GLY A 235 21.12 23.11 -2.08
CA GLY A 235 21.39 24.02 -3.21
C GLY A 235 20.15 24.75 -3.76
N PRO A 236 20.32 25.60 -4.77
CA PRO A 236 19.28 26.54 -5.21
C PRO A 236 18.12 25.77 -5.84
N THR A 237 17.04 25.64 -5.09
CA THR A 237 15.77 25.15 -5.63
C THR A 237 15.12 26.29 -6.38
N LYS A 238 14.83 26.08 -7.67
CA LYS A 238 14.07 27.06 -8.46
C LYS A 238 12.66 27.08 -7.89
N LEU A 239 12.28 28.20 -7.29
CA LEU A 239 10.88 28.47 -6.97
C LEU A 239 10.06 28.29 -8.24
N ASN A 240 8.91 27.63 -8.13
CA ASN A 240 8.01 27.56 -9.27
C ASN A 240 7.44 28.96 -9.57
N GLU A 241 6.94 29.14 -10.80
CA GLU A 241 6.41 30.42 -11.27
C GLU A 241 5.36 31.01 -10.32
N LEU A 242 4.48 30.17 -9.75
CA LEU A 242 3.45 30.62 -8.81
C LEU A 242 4.04 31.12 -7.48
N GLN A 243 5.10 30.49 -6.98
CA GLN A 243 5.81 30.93 -5.78
C GLN A 243 6.52 32.27 -6.01
N LEU A 244 7.15 32.45 -7.19
CA LEU A 244 7.77 33.72 -7.58
C LEU A 244 6.72 34.83 -7.69
N LEU A 245 5.62 34.58 -8.39
CA LEU A 245 4.52 35.53 -8.55
C LEU A 245 3.87 35.92 -7.21
N ARG A 246 3.74 34.96 -6.29
CA ARG A 246 3.27 35.25 -4.92
C ARG A 246 4.27 36.04 -4.11
N GLY A 247 5.56 35.76 -4.23
CA GLY A 247 6.62 36.53 -3.58
C GLY A 247 6.67 37.98 -4.07
N GLU A 248 6.48 38.20 -5.37
CA GLU A 248 6.60 39.53 -5.99
C GLU A 248 5.31 40.37 -5.87
N HIS A 249 4.15 39.74 -5.88
CA HIS A 249 2.86 40.44 -5.96
C HIS A 249 1.88 40.15 -4.82
N GLY A 250 2.28 39.30 -3.87
CA GLY A 250 1.47 38.93 -2.71
C GLY A 250 0.35 37.93 -3.03
N LEU A 251 -0.16 37.31 -1.95
CA LEU A 251 -1.24 36.31 -2.02
C LEU A 251 -2.57 36.88 -2.55
N ALA A 252 -2.82 38.18 -2.42
CA ALA A 252 -4.06 38.81 -2.88
C ALA A 252 -4.22 38.75 -4.41
N LYS A 253 -3.11 38.86 -5.15
CA LYS A 253 -3.10 38.81 -6.62
C LYS A 253 -2.99 37.39 -7.18
N TYR A 254 -2.44 36.47 -6.39
CA TYR A 254 -2.27 35.05 -6.71
C TYR A 254 -2.81 34.16 -5.58
N PRO A 255 -4.14 34.08 -5.41
CA PRO A 255 -4.77 33.45 -4.27
C PRO A 255 -4.43 31.95 -4.15
N PRO A 256 -4.58 31.36 -2.95
CA PRO A 256 -4.49 29.92 -2.77
C PRO A 256 -5.50 29.21 -3.68
N ARG A 257 -5.15 28.00 -4.17
CA ARG A 257 -6.06 27.17 -4.98
C ARG A 257 -7.31 26.73 -4.21
N TRP A 258 -7.31 26.89 -2.88
CA TRP A 258 -8.41 26.55 -1.99
C TRP A 258 -8.96 27.84 -1.37
N SER A 259 -10.27 28.09 -1.54
CA SER A 259 -10.93 29.29 -1.00
C SER A 259 -11.08 29.19 0.52
N PRO A 260 -11.02 30.32 1.25
CA PRO A 260 -11.28 30.36 2.69
C PRO A 260 -12.70 29.88 3.07
N GLU A 261 -13.66 30.00 2.14
CA GLU A 261 -15.06 29.64 2.33
C GLU A 261 -15.28 28.12 2.48
N ASN A 262 -14.33 27.31 2.01
CA ASN A 262 -14.36 25.85 2.17
C ASN A 262 -13.69 25.36 3.46
N ARG A 263 -13.27 26.27 4.37
CA ARG A 263 -12.57 25.91 5.61
C ARG A 263 -13.49 25.40 6.73
N THR A 264 -14.81 25.57 6.63
CA THR A 264 -15.77 25.22 7.70
C THR A 264 -16.92 24.29 7.29
N SER A 265 -16.95 23.72 6.08
CA SER A 265 -18.01 22.78 5.67
C SER A 265 -17.83 21.34 6.20
N GLY A 266 -16.90 21.12 7.15
CA GLY A 266 -16.68 19.84 7.82
C GLY A 266 -17.45 19.63 9.13
N LEU A 267 -18.26 20.59 9.58
CA LEU A 267 -19.21 20.41 10.67
C LEU A 267 -20.62 20.30 10.10
N VAL A 268 -21.03 19.06 9.78
CA VAL A 268 -22.44 18.72 9.65
C VAL A 268 -22.98 18.58 11.07
N GLU A 269 -23.62 19.64 11.58
CA GLU A 269 -24.54 19.52 12.71
C GLU A 269 -25.88 18.95 12.22
N GLY A 270 -26.29 17.85 12.84
CA GLY A 270 -27.70 17.60 13.17
C GLY A 270 -28.48 16.64 12.29
N ASP A 271 -28.56 15.38 12.72
CA ASP A 271 -29.87 14.80 13.06
C ASP A 271 -29.72 13.83 14.23
N CYS A 272 -29.56 14.41 15.43
CA CYS A 272 -29.72 13.71 16.70
C CYS A 272 -31.22 13.57 16.98
N HIS A 273 -31.84 12.51 16.47
CA HIS A 273 -33.14 12.08 16.99
C HIS A 273 -32.95 11.36 18.33
N GLU A 274 -33.68 11.88 19.32
CA GLU A 274 -33.81 11.44 20.70
C GLU A 274 -33.90 9.91 20.87
N SER A 275 -33.06 9.35 21.73
CA SER A 275 -33.41 8.15 22.48
C SER A 275 -32.98 8.31 23.94
N LYS A 276 -33.97 8.15 24.82
CA LYS A 276 -33.94 8.44 26.26
C LYS A 276 -32.84 7.65 27.01
N PRO A 277 -32.33 8.16 28.13
CA PRO A 277 -31.39 7.44 28.97
C PRO A 277 -32.11 6.31 29.70
N ASN A 278 -31.83 5.06 29.32
CA ASN A 278 -32.26 3.89 30.10
C ASN A 278 -31.17 3.56 31.12
N GLU A 279 -31.44 3.91 32.38
CA GLU A 279 -30.74 3.38 33.54
C GLU A 279 -30.78 1.85 33.52
N LEU A 280 -29.63 1.19 33.36
CA LEU A 280 -29.48 -0.22 33.70
C LEU A 280 -28.28 -0.40 34.63
N LYS A 281 -28.64 -0.41 35.91
CA LYS A 281 -27.86 -0.82 37.09
C LYS A 281 -26.97 -2.03 36.78
N ARG A 282 -25.66 -1.84 36.90
CA ARG A 282 -24.68 -2.93 37.09
C ARG A 282 -25.02 -3.67 38.40
N LYS A 283 -25.68 -4.82 38.29
CA LYS A 283 -25.77 -5.79 39.40
C LYS A 283 -24.43 -6.52 39.49
N ARG A 284 -23.64 -6.16 40.50
CA ARG A 284 -22.69 -7.06 41.15
C ARG A 284 -23.49 -8.17 41.81
N ASN A 285 -23.25 -9.42 41.41
CA ASN A 285 -23.53 -10.59 42.24
C ASN A 285 -22.22 -11.39 42.32
N GLY A 286 -21.66 -11.45 43.52
CA GLY A 286 -20.65 -12.44 43.89
C GLY A 286 -21.34 -13.74 44.28
N VAL A 287 -20.71 -14.86 43.96
CA VAL A 287 -20.90 -16.20 44.53
C VAL A 287 -19.52 -16.87 44.41
N SER A 288 -18.75 -16.94 45.50
CA SER A 288 -18.64 -18.04 46.47
C SER A 288 -18.08 -19.35 45.90
N VAL A 289 -17.03 -19.80 46.59
CA VAL A 289 -16.26 -21.04 46.54
C VAL A 289 -17.14 -22.30 46.76
N GLY A 290 -16.74 -23.44 46.18
CA GLY A 290 -17.14 -24.78 46.65
C GLY A 290 -17.11 -25.92 45.61
N ASP A 291 -16.03 -26.71 45.65
CA ASP A 291 -15.85 -28.17 45.52
C ASP A 291 -16.33 -29.04 44.33
N GLU A 292 -15.33 -29.80 43.83
CA GLU A 292 -15.26 -31.21 43.41
C GLU A 292 -16.34 -31.87 42.51
N MET A 293 -15.89 -32.49 41.40
CA MET A 293 -15.83 -33.96 41.18
C MET A 293 -16.03 -34.39 39.71
N THR A 294 -14.94 -34.85 39.09
CA THR A 294 -14.75 -35.93 38.09
C THR A 294 -15.83 -36.30 37.04
N THR A 295 -15.48 -36.30 35.73
CA THR A 295 -15.17 -37.51 34.89
C THR A 295 -15.28 -37.27 33.36
N ASN A 296 -14.22 -37.71 32.66
CA ASN A 296 -14.02 -38.19 31.27
C ASN A 296 -15.09 -38.05 30.16
N GLY A 297 -14.61 -37.70 28.95
CA GLY A 297 -15.32 -37.97 27.69
C GLY A 297 -14.70 -37.34 26.43
N THR A 298 -13.53 -37.82 26.00
CA THR A 298 -12.76 -37.37 24.84
C THR A 298 -13.29 -37.96 23.51
N VAL A 299 -13.58 -37.12 22.50
CA VAL A 299 -13.51 -37.50 21.07
C VAL A 299 -12.87 -36.35 20.29
N GLY A 300 -11.65 -36.60 19.80
CA GLY A 300 -10.78 -35.60 19.21
C GLY A 300 -10.96 -35.40 17.71
N ALA A 301 -11.07 -34.14 17.29
CA ALA A 301 -10.68 -33.68 15.96
C ALA A 301 -9.33 -32.95 16.10
N LYS A 302 -8.25 -33.58 15.64
CA LYS A 302 -6.90 -33.02 15.64
C LYS A 302 -6.82 -31.80 14.72
N LYS A 303 -6.81 -30.58 15.29
CA LYS A 303 -6.11 -29.44 14.69
C LYS A 303 -4.62 -29.59 14.99
N PRO A 304 -3.69 -29.33 14.06
CA PRO A 304 -2.28 -29.23 14.43
C PRO A 304 -2.13 -27.94 15.24
N ALA A 305 -2.04 -28.10 16.56
CA ALA A 305 -1.51 -27.06 17.42
C ALA A 305 -0.03 -26.91 17.06
N HIS A 306 0.37 -25.73 16.57
CA HIS A 306 1.75 -25.31 16.74
C HIS A 306 2.01 -25.32 18.24
N ILE A 307 2.78 -26.31 18.70
CA ILE A 307 3.36 -26.31 20.04
C ILE A 307 4.37 -25.16 20.00
N SER A 308 3.96 -23.99 20.48
CA SER A 308 4.90 -22.97 20.91
C SER A 308 5.65 -23.56 22.09
N GLN A 309 6.86 -24.05 21.82
CA GLN A 309 7.83 -24.22 22.90
C GLN A 309 8.03 -22.84 23.56
N PRO A 310 8.04 -22.77 24.90
CA PRO A 310 8.43 -21.53 25.56
C PRO A 310 9.91 -21.29 25.21
N SER A 311 10.18 -20.21 24.47
CA SER A 311 11.55 -19.81 24.16
C SER A 311 12.22 -19.37 25.46
N THR A 312 13.16 -20.18 25.95
CA THR A 312 14.11 -19.79 27.01
C THR A 312 15.23 -18.87 26.51
N ASP A 313 15.24 -18.52 25.23
CA ASP A 313 16.27 -17.69 24.64
C ASP A 313 15.92 -16.21 24.80
N SER A 314 16.34 -15.62 25.92
CA SER A 314 16.56 -14.18 25.97
C SER A 314 17.74 -13.86 25.06
N ILE A 315 17.49 -13.67 23.76
CA ILE A 315 18.50 -13.21 22.82
C ILE A 315 19.03 -11.87 23.34
N VAL A 316 20.27 -11.85 23.83
CA VAL A 316 20.91 -10.64 24.36
C VAL A 316 21.51 -9.86 23.18
N LEU A 317 21.69 -8.54 23.31
CA LEU A 317 22.25 -7.68 22.24
C LEU A 317 23.57 -8.22 21.69
N GLU A 318 24.40 -8.81 22.56
CA GLU A 318 25.68 -9.43 22.22
C GLU A 318 25.53 -10.63 21.27
N ASP A 319 24.49 -11.46 21.44
CA ASP A 319 24.21 -12.60 20.56
C ASP A 319 23.80 -12.14 19.16
N VAL A 320 23.00 -11.06 19.07
CA VAL A 320 22.60 -10.47 17.78
C VAL A 320 23.79 -9.84 17.07
N VAL A 321 24.64 -9.11 17.80
CA VAL A 321 25.86 -8.51 17.25
C VAL A 321 26.84 -9.60 16.78
N GLN A 322 26.93 -10.71 17.51
CA GLN A 322 27.77 -11.85 17.14
C GLN A 322 27.23 -12.60 15.92
N LEU A 323 25.92 -12.86 15.85
CA LEU A 323 25.25 -13.42 14.66
C LEU A 323 25.42 -12.51 13.44
N ALA A 324 25.30 -11.19 13.63
CA ALA A 324 25.50 -10.21 12.56
C ALA A 324 26.95 -10.09 12.09
N ARG A 325 27.94 -10.33 12.96
CA ARG A 325 29.37 -10.28 12.62
C ARG A 325 29.90 -11.55 11.98
N THR A 326 29.43 -12.71 12.44
CA THR A 326 29.88 -14.01 11.94
C THR A 326 29.24 -14.37 10.60
N CYS A 327 28.11 -13.74 10.26
CA CYS A 327 27.29 -14.08 9.09
C CYS A 327 26.86 -15.56 9.06
N ASP A 328 26.98 -16.29 10.17
CA ASP A 328 26.55 -17.67 10.35
C ASP A 328 25.05 -17.70 10.67
N LEU A 329 24.28 -17.13 9.75
CA LEU A 329 22.83 -17.05 9.83
C LEU A 329 22.20 -18.26 9.14
N PRO A 330 21.06 -18.75 9.64
CA PRO A 330 20.35 -19.84 8.98
C PRO A 330 19.98 -19.42 7.55
N ASP A 331 20.27 -20.30 6.59
CA ASP A 331 19.92 -20.07 5.19
C ASP A 331 18.39 -20.01 5.02
N LEU A 332 17.91 -18.89 4.51
CA LEU A 332 16.50 -18.70 4.20
C LEU A 332 16.21 -19.27 2.81
N SER A 333 15.86 -20.55 2.79
CA SER A 333 15.45 -21.21 1.55
C SER A 333 14.19 -20.59 0.93
N ASN A 334 14.00 -20.78 -0.38
CA ASN A 334 12.78 -20.40 -1.10
C ASN A 334 11.52 -21.21 -0.70
N LYS A 335 11.59 -22.07 0.32
CA LYS A 335 10.46 -22.92 0.74
C LYS A 335 9.22 -22.10 1.08
N VAL A 336 9.38 -20.98 1.80
CA VAL A 336 8.26 -20.13 2.26
C VAL A 336 7.60 -19.43 1.09
N ILE A 337 8.38 -18.77 0.22
CA ILE A 337 7.85 -18.04 -0.93
C ILE A 337 7.16 -18.95 -1.96
N LEU A 338 7.53 -20.25 -1.99
CA LEU A 338 6.91 -21.23 -2.88
C LEU A 338 5.65 -21.90 -2.32
N GLN A 339 5.30 -21.74 -1.04
CA GLN A 339 4.14 -22.45 -0.47
C GLN A 339 2.81 -22.09 -1.16
N PRO A 340 2.48 -20.80 -1.41
CA PRO A 340 1.23 -20.44 -2.07
C PRO A 340 1.12 -21.02 -3.49
N TYR A 341 2.22 -20.92 -4.26
CA TYR A 341 2.30 -21.52 -5.60
C TYR A 341 2.17 -23.05 -5.58
N ARG A 342 2.85 -23.73 -4.65
CA ARG A 342 2.76 -25.20 -4.48
C ARG A 342 1.37 -25.64 -4.09
N TYR A 343 0.69 -24.87 -3.25
CA TYR A 343 -0.71 -25.13 -2.92
C TYR A 343 -1.58 -25.10 -4.18
N LEU A 344 -1.55 -24.00 -4.94
CA LEU A 344 -2.37 -23.88 -6.15
C LEU A 344 -2.07 -24.99 -7.17
N THR A 345 -0.79 -25.28 -7.41
CA THR A 345 -0.37 -26.29 -8.38
C THR A 345 -0.64 -27.72 -7.93
N SER A 346 -0.82 -27.97 -6.62
CA SER A 346 -1.27 -29.27 -6.10
C SER A 346 -2.75 -29.55 -6.35
N LEU A 347 -3.55 -28.52 -6.65
CA LEU A 347 -4.98 -28.69 -6.94
C LEU A 347 -5.18 -29.39 -8.30
N PRO A 348 -6.17 -30.28 -8.44
CA PRO A 348 -6.39 -31.04 -9.66
C PRO A 348 -6.62 -30.13 -10.88
N SER A 349 -5.81 -30.30 -11.92
CA SER A 349 -5.95 -29.57 -13.19
C SER A 349 -6.23 -30.53 -14.33
N LYS A 350 -6.99 -30.09 -15.34
CA LYS A 350 -7.35 -30.93 -16.51
C LYS A 350 -6.20 -31.10 -17.51
N GLY A 351 -5.01 -30.50 -17.27
CA GLY A 351 -3.83 -30.67 -18.12
C GLY A 351 -3.96 -30.15 -19.57
N PHE A 352 -5.04 -29.44 -19.90
CA PHE A 352 -5.35 -29.01 -21.27
C PHE A 352 -4.18 -28.28 -21.95
N ARG A 353 -3.54 -27.33 -21.26
CA ARG A 353 -2.48 -26.51 -21.86
C ARG A 353 -1.27 -27.34 -22.28
N ASP A 354 -0.83 -28.28 -21.44
CA ASP A 354 0.33 -29.12 -21.76
C ASP A 354 0.05 -29.97 -23.01
N GLN A 355 -1.17 -30.52 -23.12
CA GLN A 355 -1.59 -31.29 -24.29
C GLN A 355 -1.74 -30.42 -25.54
N ALA A 356 -2.18 -29.16 -25.40
CA ALA A 356 -2.25 -28.21 -26.51
C ALA A 356 -0.84 -27.87 -27.02
N ILE A 357 0.11 -27.65 -26.11
CA ILE A 357 1.51 -27.41 -26.45
C ILE A 357 2.10 -28.61 -27.18
N ASP A 358 1.89 -29.83 -26.66
CA ASP A 358 2.37 -31.05 -27.32
C ASP A 358 1.77 -31.24 -28.71
N SER A 359 0.49 -30.90 -28.86
CA SER A 359 -0.23 -30.95 -30.13
C SER A 359 0.35 -29.96 -31.15
N ILE A 360 0.51 -28.69 -30.76
CA ILE A 360 1.12 -27.65 -31.61
C ILE A 360 2.57 -28.00 -31.93
N ASN A 361 3.30 -28.62 -31.00
CA ASN A 361 4.68 -29.01 -31.24
C ASN A 361 4.85 -30.10 -32.31
N LYS A 362 3.79 -30.86 -32.63
CA LYS A 362 3.82 -31.76 -33.79
C LYS A 362 4.05 -30.97 -35.07
N TRP A 363 3.51 -29.76 -35.21
CA TRP A 363 3.73 -28.92 -36.38
C TRP A 363 5.07 -28.17 -36.31
N LEU A 364 5.39 -27.61 -35.14
CA LEU A 364 6.53 -26.71 -35.00
C LEU A 364 7.88 -27.40 -34.75
N LYS A 365 7.88 -28.68 -34.37
CA LYS A 365 9.10 -29.49 -34.16
C LYS A 365 10.17 -28.80 -33.28
N VAL A 366 9.74 -28.06 -32.26
CA VAL A 366 10.63 -27.30 -31.37
C VAL A 366 11.51 -28.27 -30.57
N PRO A 367 12.80 -27.95 -30.33
CA PRO A 367 13.70 -28.81 -29.56
C PRO A 367 13.13 -29.19 -28.18
N PRO A 368 13.29 -30.44 -27.71
CA PRO A 368 12.70 -30.90 -26.45
C PRO A 368 13.05 -30.06 -25.22
N LYS A 369 14.29 -29.53 -25.18
CA LYS A 369 14.74 -28.65 -24.10
C LYS A 369 13.94 -27.34 -24.09
N SER A 370 13.80 -26.70 -25.24
CA SER A 370 13.07 -25.43 -25.39
C SER A 370 11.57 -25.61 -25.14
N VAL A 371 10.95 -26.69 -25.64
CA VAL A 371 9.53 -27.00 -25.35
C VAL A 371 9.29 -27.14 -23.84
N LYS A 372 10.18 -27.85 -23.14
CA LYS A 372 10.06 -28.00 -21.69
C LYS A 372 10.14 -26.65 -20.98
N MET A 373 11.11 -25.82 -21.33
CA MET A 373 11.27 -24.49 -20.75
C MET A 373 10.05 -23.59 -21.02
N ILE A 374 9.53 -23.60 -22.25
CA ILE A 374 8.31 -22.87 -22.61
C ILE A 374 7.09 -23.36 -21.81
N LYS A 375 6.92 -24.68 -21.64
CA LYS A 375 5.88 -25.25 -20.79
C LYS A 375 5.99 -24.77 -19.34
N ASP A 376 7.19 -24.80 -18.78
CA ASP A 376 7.45 -24.36 -17.42
C ASP A 376 7.10 -22.87 -17.25
N VAL A 377 7.53 -22.02 -18.18
CA VAL A 377 7.20 -20.58 -18.21
C VAL A 377 5.69 -20.38 -18.25
N VAL A 378 4.98 -20.95 -19.22
CA VAL A 378 3.52 -20.75 -19.39
C VAL A 378 2.76 -21.27 -18.18
N LYS A 379 3.17 -22.41 -17.59
CA LYS A 379 2.56 -22.97 -16.38
C LYS A 379 2.76 -22.07 -15.17
N MET A 380 3.95 -21.50 -15.02
CA MET A 380 4.27 -20.55 -13.96
C MET A 380 3.44 -19.27 -14.10
N LEU A 381 3.43 -18.66 -15.29
CA LEU A 381 2.63 -17.47 -15.57
C LEU A 381 1.14 -17.72 -15.33
N HIS A 382 0.60 -18.83 -15.84
CA HIS A 382 -0.81 -19.17 -15.65
C HIS A 382 -1.17 -19.34 -14.16
N SER A 383 -0.31 -20.01 -13.39
CA SER A 383 -0.59 -20.24 -11.97
C SER A 383 -0.43 -18.94 -11.16
N ALA A 384 0.56 -18.10 -11.50
CA ALA A 384 0.75 -16.79 -10.90
C ALA A 384 -0.44 -15.87 -11.20
N SER A 385 -0.92 -15.85 -12.45
CA SER A 385 -2.09 -15.06 -12.84
C SER A 385 -3.34 -15.55 -12.11
N LEU A 386 -3.57 -16.86 -11.98
CA LEU A 386 -4.71 -17.39 -11.20
C LEU A 386 -4.67 -16.96 -9.72
N MET A 387 -3.50 -16.92 -9.09
CA MET A 387 -3.37 -16.46 -7.70
C MET A 387 -3.75 -14.99 -7.56
N LEU A 388 -3.37 -14.15 -8.53
CA LEU A 388 -3.69 -12.74 -8.54
C LEU A 388 -5.14 -12.49 -8.96
N ASP A 389 -5.66 -13.19 -9.96
CA ASP A 389 -7.05 -13.12 -10.40
C ASP A 389 -7.98 -13.49 -9.24
N ASP A 390 -7.75 -14.64 -8.58
CA ASP A 390 -8.54 -15.05 -7.40
C ASP A 390 -8.60 -13.95 -6.33
N LEU A 391 -7.48 -13.26 -6.12
CA LEU A 391 -7.39 -12.16 -5.16
C LEU A 391 -8.12 -10.91 -5.66
N GLN A 392 -7.89 -10.49 -6.90
CA GLN A 392 -8.43 -9.27 -7.51
C GLN A 392 -9.95 -9.37 -7.69
N ASP A 393 -10.44 -10.57 -7.99
CA ASP A 393 -11.86 -10.89 -8.16
C ASP A 393 -12.55 -11.21 -6.82
N ASN A 394 -11.77 -11.33 -5.73
CA ASN A 394 -12.24 -11.73 -4.39
C ASN A 394 -12.93 -13.11 -4.39
N SER A 395 -12.42 -14.04 -5.20
CA SER A 395 -12.93 -15.40 -5.36
C SER A 395 -12.65 -16.24 -4.10
N PRO A 396 -13.67 -16.81 -3.44
CA PRO A 396 -13.47 -17.61 -2.22
C PRO A 396 -12.94 -19.02 -2.52
N LEU A 397 -13.20 -19.54 -3.72
CA LEU A 397 -12.91 -20.93 -4.08
C LEU A 397 -12.15 -21.04 -5.39
N ARG A 398 -11.22 -21.99 -5.45
CA ARG A 398 -10.54 -22.44 -6.65
C ARG A 398 -10.56 -23.96 -6.69
N ARG A 399 -11.19 -24.52 -7.73
CA ARG A 399 -11.28 -25.99 -7.95
C ARG A 399 -11.91 -26.72 -6.75
N GLY A 400 -12.92 -26.10 -6.12
CA GLY A 400 -13.65 -26.64 -4.96
C GLY A 400 -12.87 -26.61 -3.65
N LYS A 401 -11.74 -25.89 -3.61
CA LYS A 401 -10.92 -25.68 -2.41
C LYS A 401 -10.79 -24.17 -2.13
N PRO A 402 -10.46 -23.74 -0.91
CA PRO A 402 -10.26 -22.32 -0.62
C PRO A 402 -9.23 -21.68 -1.56
N SER A 403 -9.46 -20.45 -1.98
CA SER A 403 -8.51 -19.69 -2.78
C SER A 403 -7.18 -19.50 -2.05
N THR A 404 -6.09 -19.30 -2.79
CA THR A 404 -4.73 -19.23 -2.22
C THR A 404 -4.60 -18.11 -1.18
N HIS A 405 -5.18 -16.94 -1.45
CA HIS A 405 -5.17 -15.80 -0.53
C HIS A 405 -5.99 -16.03 0.74
N SER A 406 -7.00 -16.91 0.70
CA SER A 406 -7.77 -17.30 1.88
C SER A 406 -6.96 -18.18 2.84
N ILE A 407 -5.92 -18.86 2.37
CA ILE A 407 -5.06 -19.73 3.19
C ILE A 407 -3.80 -19.01 3.66
N TYR A 408 -3.09 -18.36 2.74
CA TYR A 408 -1.78 -17.75 3.01
C TYR A 408 -1.85 -16.24 3.28
N GLY A 409 -3.02 -15.64 3.12
CA GLY A 409 -3.21 -14.19 3.18
C GLY A 409 -2.83 -13.49 1.88
N ILE A 410 -3.30 -12.25 1.76
CA ILE A 410 -3.14 -11.39 0.57
C ILE A 410 -1.65 -11.15 0.28
N ALA A 411 -0.89 -10.70 1.28
CA ALA A 411 0.51 -10.28 1.11
C ALA A 411 1.41 -11.42 0.62
N GLN A 412 1.31 -12.62 1.22
CA GLN A 412 2.12 -13.77 0.80
C GLN A 412 1.73 -14.26 -0.59
N THR A 413 0.43 -14.19 -0.93
CA THR A 413 -0.06 -14.60 -2.25
C THR A 413 0.48 -13.69 -3.34
N ILE A 414 0.41 -12.36 -3.16
CA ILE A 414 0.99 -11.39 -4.10
C ILE A 414 2.49 -11.63 -4.22
N ASN A 415 3.22 -11.71 -3.10
CA ASN A 415 4.67 -11.87 -3.12
C ASN A 415 5.10 -13.17 -3.83
N SER A 416 4.40 -14.27 -3.58
CA SER A 416 4.65 -15.56 -4.23
C SER A 416 4.36 -15.51 -5.73
N ALA A 417 3.25 -14.91 -6.16
CA ALA A 417 2.92 -14.75 -7.58
C ALA A 417 3.95 -13.88 -8.32
N THR A 418 4.35 -12.74 -7.74
CA THR A 418 5.38 -11.86 -8.29
C THR A 418 6.74 -12.59 -8.41
N TYR A 419 7.10 -13.40 -7.42
CA TYR A 419 8.30 -14.23 -7.50
C TYR A 419 8.25 -15.25 -8.64
N GLN A 420 7.09 -15.83 -8.94
CA GLN A 420 6.92 -16.71 -10.10
C GLN A 420 7.08 -15.96 -11.42
N TYR A 421 6.57 -14.73 -11.54
CA TYR A 421 6.81 -13.90 -12.73
C TYR A 421 8.31 -13.68 -12.95
N ILE A 422 9.06 -13.33 -11.89
CA ILE A 422 10.52 -13.13 -11.97
C ILE A 422 11.23 -14.43 -12.37
N THR A 423 10.83 -15.56 -11.78
CA THR A 423 11.43 -16.86 -12.11
C THR A 423 11.12 -17.28 -13.55
N ALA A 424 9.92 -17.00 -14.05
CA ALA A 424 9.55 -17.26 -15.44
C ALA A 424 10.35 -16.38 -16.42
N THR A 425 10.64 -15.13 -16.04
CA THR A 425 11.55 -14.23 -16.78
C THR A 425 12.96 -14.82 -16.90
N ASP A 426 13.51 -15.34 -15.79
CA ASP A 426 14.84 -15.96 -15.78
C ASP A 426 14.91 -17.21 -16.68
N ILE A 427 13.91 -18.09 -16.62
CA ILE A 427 13.83 -19.27 -17.50
C ILE A 427 13.73 -18.85 -18.97
N THR A 428 12.93 -17.81 -19.27
CA THR A 428 12.77 -17.30 -20.63
C THR A 428 14.09 -16.75 -21.19
N ALA A 429 14.87 -16.05 -20.37
CA ALA A 429 16.16 -15.50 -20.77
C ALA A 429 17.21 -16.57 -21.14
N GLN A 430 16.97 -17.84 -20.76
CA GLN A 430 17.85 -18.98 -21.05
C GLN A 430 17.45 -19.74 -22.33
N LEU A 431 16.37 -19.35 -23.02
CA LEU A 431 15.99 -19.91 -24.32
C LEU A 431 17.02 -19.57 -25.40
N GLN A 432 17.06 -20.36 -26.48
CA GLN A 432 18.13 -20.28 -27.48
C GLN A 432 18.00 -19.01 -28.34
N ASN A 433 16.78 -18.66 -28.72
CA ASN A 433 16.47 -17.46 -29.48
C ASN A 433 16.18 -16.28 -28.53
N SER A 434 16.99 -15.22 -28.63
CA SER A 434 16.85 -14.01 -27.81
C SER A 434 15.54 -13.25 -28.05
N GLU A 435 14.87 -13.45 -29.20
CA GLU A 435 13.56 -12.86 -29.49
C GLU A 435 12.50 -13.29 -28.46
N ASN A 436 12.64 -14.48 -27.87
CA ASN A 436 11.72 -14.99 -26.84
C ASN A 436 11.59 -14.04 -25.65
N PHE A 437 12.66 -13.36 -25.25
CA PHE A 437 12.60 -12.40 -24.15
C PHE A 437 11.73 -11.19 -24.52
N HIS A 438 11.86 -10.69 -25.75
CA HIS A 438 11.02 -9.59 -26.24
C HIS A 438 9.56 -10.01 -26.37
N ILE A 439 9.28 -11.20 -26.94
CA ILE A 439 7.94 -11.78 -27.02
C ILE A 439 7.32 -11.88 -25.62
N PHE A 440 8.08 -12.42 -24.66
CA PHE A 440 7.62 -12.58 -23.28
C PHE A 440 7.27 -11.24 -22.64
N VAL A 441 8.14 -10.23 -22.74
CA VAL A 441 7.89 -8.91 -22.13
C VAL A 441 6.68 -8.24 -22.80
N GLU A 442 6.62 -8.25 -24.12
CA GLU A 442 5.50 -7.66 -24.88
C GLU A 442 4.18 -8.31 -24.48
N GLU A 443 4.10 -9.64 -24.53
CA GLU A 443 2.86 -10.35 -24.26
C GLU A 443 2.48 -10.28 -22.77
N LEU A 444 3.45 -10.29 -21.85
CA LEU A 444 3.18 -10.09 -20.43
C LEU A 444 2.61 -8.69 -20.15
N GLN A 445 3.07 -7.66 -20.88
CA GLN A 445 2.45 -6.33 -20.81
C GLN A 445 1.02 -6.36 -21.35
N GLN A 446 0.78 -7.02 -22.50
CA GLN A 446 -0.58 -7.16 -23.05
C GLN A 446 -1.53 -7.86 -22.07
N LEU A 447 -1.08 -8.92 -21.38
CA LEU A 447 -1.83 -9.61 -20.33
C LEU A 447 -2.32 -8.63 -19.25
N HIS A 448 -1.43 -7.77 -18.77
CA HIS A 448 -1.76 -6.78 -17.75
C HIS A 448 -2.66 -5.66 -18.27
N VAL A 449 -2.50 -5.24 -19.53
CA VAL A 449 -3.43 -4.27 -20.14
C VAL A 449 -4.83 -4.87 -20.25
N GLY A 450 -4.96 -6.12 -20.73
CA GLY A 450 -6.24 -6.83 -20.75
C GLY A 450 -6.88 -6.91 -19.36
N GLN A 451 -6.11 -7.33 -18.36
CA GLN A 451 -6.58 -7.40 -16.97
C GLN A 451 -6.99 -6.02 -16.44
N SER A 452 -6.28 -4.95 -16.81
CA SER A 452 -6.60 -3.60 -16.36
C SER A 452 -7.98 -3.13 -16.83
N TYR A 453 -8.38 -3.47 -18.06
CA TYR A 453 -9.70 -3.13 -18.60
C TYR A 453 -10.82 -3.94 -17.93
N ASP A 454 -10.61 -5.24 -17.69
CA ASP A 454 -11.55 -6.09 -16.96
C ASP A 454 -11.84 -5.52 -15.55
N LEU A 455 -10.78 -5.13 -14.83
CA LEU A 455 -10.89 -4.49 -13.52
C LEU A 455 -11.51 -3.09 -13.60
N TYR A 456 -11.13 -2.29 -14.61
CA TYR A 456 -11.64 -0.93 -14.79
C TYR A 456 -13.15 -0.93 -15.02
N TRP A 457 -13.65 -1.78 -15.93
CA TRP A 457 -15.08 -1.90 -16.20
C TRP A 457 -15.85 -2.36 -14.97
N THR A 458 -15.35 -3.39 -14.30
CA THR A 458 -15.94 -3.94 -13.08
C THR A 458 -16.01 -2.91 -11.95
N HIS A 459 -14.91 -2.19 -11.69
CA HIS A 459 -14.83 -1.20 -10.61
C HIS A 459 -15.72 0.02 -10.87
N ASN A 460 -15.78 0.48 -12.12
CA ASN A 460 -16.52 1.68 -12.51
C ASN A 460 -17.96 1.39 -12.95
N THR A 461 -18.37 0.11 -12.94
CA THR A 461 -19.69 -0.32 -13.42
C THR A 461 -19.98 0.17 -14.86
N LEU A 462 -18.97 0.07 -15.72
CA LEU A 462 -19.04 0.48 -17.12
C LEU A 462 -19.14 -0.76 -17.99
N CYS A 463 -20.29 -0.94 -18.65
CA CYS A 463 -20.46 -2.05 -19.58
C CYS A 463 -19.65 -1.79 -20.86
N PRO A 464 -18.71 -2.67 -21.23
CA PRO A 464 -18.03 -2.57 -22.52
C PRO A 464 -18.95 -2.97 -23.67
N THR A 465 -18.57 -2.58 -24.88
CA THR A 465 -19.10 -3.19 -26.11
C THR A 465 -18.55 -4.60 -26.31
N ILE A 466 -19.21 -5.41 -27.13
CA ILE A 466 -18.71 -6.75 -27.49
C ILE A 466 -17.33 -6.68 -28.14
N ALA A 467 -17.07 -5.67 -28.99
CA ALA A 467 -15.78 -5.49 -29.64
C ALA A 467 -14.65 -5.21 -28.62
N GLU A 468 -14.92 -4.34 -27.64
CA GLU A 468 -13.98 -4.07 -26.54
C GLU A 468 -13.76 -5.31 -25.67
N TYR A 469 -14.82 -6.04 -25.33
CA TYR A 469 -14.71 -7.30 -24.60
C TYR A 469 -13.81 -8.30 -25.35
N LEU A 470 -14.05 -8.53 -26.64
CA LEU A 470 -13.22 -9.44 -27.44
C LEU A 470 -11.75 -9.00 -27.48
N LYS A 471 -11.49 -7.69 -27.58
CA LYS A 471 -10.13 -7.17 -27.54
C LYS A 471 -9.47 -7.38 -26.18
N MET A 472 -10.20 -7.18 -25.08
CA MET A 472 -9.73 -7.49 -23.73
C MET A 472 -9.40 -8.98 -23.61
N VAL A 473 -10.27 -9.86 -24.11
CA VAL A 473 -10.03 -11.32 -24.12
C VAL A 473 -8.78 -11.69 -24.90
N ASP A 474 -8.55 -11.09 -26.08
CA ASP A 474 -7.35 -11.31 -26.88
C ASP A 474 -6.07 -10.86 -26.17
N MET A 475 -6.17 -9.87 -25.28
CA MET A 475 -5.04 -9.34 -24.51
C MET A 475 -4.79 -10.15 -23.23
N LYS A 476 -5.85 -10.62 -22.55
CA LYS A 476 -5.79 -11.37 -21.28
C LYS A 476 -5.68 -12.89 -21.47
N THR A 477 -6.69 -13.54 -22.03
CA THR A 477 -6.70 -15.00 -22.17
C THR A 477 -5.98 -15.45 -23.44
N GLY A 478 -6.22 -14.75 -24.55
CA GLY A 478 -5.54 -14.98 -25.82
C GLY A 478 -4.05 -14.63 -25.76
N GLY A 479 -3.66 -13.63 -24.96
CA GLY A 479 -2.27 -13.18 -24.84
C GLY A 479 -1.31 -14.28 -24.38
N LEU A 480 -1.75 -15.13 -23.46
CA LEU A 480 -0.92 -16.25 -22.97
C LEU A 480 -0.74 -17.33 -24.04
N PHE A 481 -1.80 -17.63 -24.81
CA PHE A 481 -1.70 -18.56 -25.94
C PHE A 481 -0.84 -18.00 -27.08
N ARG A 482 -0.92 -16.68 -27.32
CA ARG A 482 -0.11 -15.99 -28.33
C ARG A 482 1.36 -15.93 -27.93
N MET A 483 1.66 -15.66 -26.66
CA MET A 483 3.01 -15.77 -26.11
C MET A 483 3.58 -17.15 -26.35
N LEU A 484 2.83 -18.18 -25.96
CA LEU A 484 3.21 -19.58 -26.14
C LEU A 484 3.57 -19.88 -27.60
N THR A 485 2.68 -19.57 -28.55
CA THR A 485 2.91 -19.92 -29.95
C THR A 485 4.03 -19.12 -30.58
N ARG A 486 4.13 -17.81 -30.29
CA ARG A 486 5.24 -16.98 -30.78
C ARG A 486 6.59 -17.50 -30.28
N MET A 487 6.68 -17.88 -29.00
CA MET A 487 7.92 -18.44 -28.44
C MET A 487 8.27 -19.79 -29.06
N MET A 488 7.26 -20.64 -29.30
CA MET A 488 7.49 -21.92 -29.98
C MET A 488 7.92 -21.73 -31.44
N ILE A 489 7.33 -20.77 -32.18
CA ILE A 489 7.76 -20.44 -33.54
C ILE A 489 9.22 -19.96 -33.52
N ALA A 490 9.59 -19.06 -32.59
CA ALA A 490 10.95 -18.53 -32.48
C ALA A 490 12.01 -19.61 -32.19
N GLU A 491 11.65 -20.70 -31.52
CA GLU A 491 12.51 -21.86 -31.23
C GLU A 491 12.38 -22.99 -32.26
N SER A 492 11.52 -22.83 -33.27
CA SER A 492 11.25 -23.87 -34.27
C SER A 492 12.37 -23.95 -35.31
N PRO A 493 12.88 -25.16 -35.64
CA PRO A 493 13.82 -25.34 -36.75
C PRO A 493 13.16 -25.23 -38.14
N VAL A 494 11.82 -25.13 -38.20
CA VAL A 494 11.05 -25.00 -39.45
C VAL A 494 10.47 -23.59 -39.61
N VAL A 495 11.09 -22.58 -38.98
CA VAL A 495 10.60 -21.19 -38.91
C VAL A 495 10.28 -20.58 -40.29
N ASP A 496 11.06 -20.93 -41.33
CA ASP A 496 10.86 -20.45 -42.70
C ASP A 496 9.55 -20.94 -43.35
N LYS A 497 8.86 -21.90 -42.72
CA LYS A 497 7.59 -22.47 -43.19
C LYS A 497 6.38 -21.99 -42.38
N VAL A 498 6.58 -21.23 -41.29
CA VAL A 498 5.51 -20.84 -40.37
C VAL A 498 5.60 -19.36 -40.04
N SER A 499 4.71 -18.56 -40.65
CA SER A 499 4.57 -17.18 -40.23
C SER A 499 3.74 -17.11 -38.94
N ASN A 500 4.05 -16.17 -38.05
CA ASN A 500 3.19 -15.82 -36.91
C ASN A 500 1.74 -15.56 -37.35
N SER A 501 1.53 -15.03 -38.56
CA SER A 501 0.20 -14.79 -39.12
C SER A 501 -0.63 -16.07 -39.29
N ASP A 502 0.01 -17.21 -39.53
CA ASP A 502 -0.67 -18.47 -39.84
C ASP A 502 -1.36 -19.07 -38.63
N MET A 503 -0.76 -18.95 -37.45
CA MET A 503 -1.35 -19.45 -36.20
C MET A 503 -2.16 -18.38 -35.46
N ASN A 504 -2.08 -17.12 -35.84
CA ASN A 504 -2.72 -16.03 -35.09
C ASN A 504 -4.25 -16.14 -35.10
N VAL A 505 -4.85 -16.55 -36.23
CA VAL A 505 -6.31 -16.71 -36.33
C VAL A 505 -6.78 -17.81 -35.38
N PHE A 506 -6.19 -18.99 -35.50
CA PHE A 506 -6.44 -20.13 -34.61
C PHE A 506 -6.30 -19.75 -33.13
N ILE A 507 -5.22 -19.07 -32.75
CA ILE A 507 -4.96 -18.70 -31.35
C ILE A 507 -5.92 -17.63 -30.82
N CYS A 508 -6.28 -16.64 -31.64
CA CYS A 508 -7.30 -15.66 -31.26
C CYS A 508 -8.66 -16.33 -31.05
N LEU A 509 -9.09 -17.19 -31.99
CA LEU A 509 -10.34 -17.94 -31.85
C LEU A 509 -10.33 -18.84 -30.62
N LEU A 510 -9.20 -19.51 -30.36
CA LEU A 510 -9.07 -20.41 -29.21
C LEU A 510 -9.20 -19.63 -27.91
N GLY A 511 -8.49 -18.50 -27.79
CA GLY A 511 -8.58 -17.62 -26.62
C GLY A 511 -9.99 -17.08 -26.37
N ARG A 512 -10.66 -16.62 -27.43
CA ARG A 512 -12.05 -16.12 -27.38
C ARG A 512 -13.03 -17.21 -26.97
N PHE A 513 -12.97 -18.36 -27.62
CA PHE A 513 -13.79 -19.52 -27.29
C PHE A 513 -13.60 -19.94 -25.83
N PHE A 514 -12.35 -20.03 -25.36
CA PHE A 514 -12.05 -20.39 -23.97
C PHE A 514 -12.65 -19.43 -22.95
N GLN A 515 -12.53 -18.12 -23.18
CA GLN A 515 -13.02 -17.13 -22.24
C GLN A 515 -14.55 -17.06 -22.24
N ILE A 516 -15.18 -16.97 -23.41
CA ILE A 516 -16.64 -16.94 -23.53
C ILE A 516 -17.24 -18.21 -22.93
N ARG A 517 -16.58 -19.35 -23.11
CA ARG A 517 -16.98 -20.61 -22.49
C ARG A 517 -16.84 -20.56 -20.97
N ASP A 518 -15.73 -20.06 -20.43
CA ASP A 518 -15.56 -19.97 -18.96
C ASP A 518 -16.63 -19.08 -18.33
N ASP A 519 -16.92 -17.95 -18.97
CA ASP A 519 -17.96 -17.00 -18.60
C ASP A 519 -19.35 -17.66 -18.61
N TYR A 520 -19.69 -18.36 -19.70
CA TYR A 520 -20.96 -19.08 -19.84
C TYR A 520 -21.10 -20.19 -18.79
N GLN A 521 -20.05 -21.00 -18.61
CA GLN A 521 -20.05 -22.11 -17.66
C GLN A 521 -20.17 -21.62 -16.21
N ASN A 522 -19.61 -20.45 -15.88
CA ASN A 522 -19.78 -19.84 -14.56
C ASN A 522 -21.26 -19.57 -14.22
N LEU A 523 -22.07 -19.22 -15.23
CA LEU A 523 -23.49 -18.92 -15.07
C LEU A 523 -24.37 -20.18 -15.17
N ALA A 524 -24.03 -21.13 -16.05
CA ALA A 524 -24.92 -22.21 -16.45
C ALA A 524 -24.59 -23.60 -15.86
N SER A 525 -23.36 -23.83 -15.37
CA SER A 525 -22.89 -25.19 -15.02
C SER A 525 -22.93 -25.49 -13.53
N ALA A 526 -23.55 -26.63 -13.18
CA ALA A 526 -23.57 -27.13 -11.81
C ALA A 526 -22.18 -27.53 -11.29
N ASP A 527 -21.29 -28.01 -12.16
CA ASP A 527 -19.92 -28.36 -11.77
C ASP A 527 -19.10 -27.11 -11.48
N TYR A 528 -19.28 -26.04 -12.26
CA TYR A 528 -18.70 -24.73 -11.95
C TYR A 528 -19.26 -24.18 -10.64
N ALA A 529 -20.57 -24.28 -10.41
CA ALA A 529 -21.18 -23.85 -9.16
C ALA A 529 -20.58 -24.57 -7.93
N LYS A 530 -20.20 -25.84 -8.06
CA LYS A 530 -19.48 -26.59 -7.00
C LYS A 530 -18.01 -26.18 -6.87
N ALA A 531 -17.35 -25.88 -7.99
CA ALA A 531 -15.91 -25.63 -8.01
C ALA A 531 -15.51 -24.19 -7.67
N LYS A 532 -16.38 -23.23 -7.96
CA LYS A 532 -16.16 -21.78 -7.88
C LYS A 532 -17.19 -21.09 -6.99
N GLY A 533 -18.45 -21.53 -7.08
CA GLY A 533 -19.59 -20.93 -6.39
C GLY A 533 -20.72 -20.64 -7.38
N PHE A 534 -21.97 -20.61 -6.90
CA PHE A 534 -23.13 -20.37 -7.77
C PHE A 534 -23.07 -18.97 -8.39
N ALA A 535 -22.93 -18.91 -9.72
CA ALA A 535 -22.82 -17.68 -10.51
C ALA A 535 -21.84 -16.66 -9.90
N GLU A 536 -20.65 -17.14 -9.54
CA GLU A 536 -19.59 -16.34 -8.91
C GLU A 536 -19.23 -15.10 -9.75
N GLY A 537 -19.27 -15.17 -11.09
CA GLY A 537 -18.99 -14.03 -11.96
C GLY A 537 -19.91 -12.83 -11.69
N LEU A 538 -21.11 -13.06 -11.13
CA LEU A 538 -22.00 -11.99 -10.67
C LEU A 538 -21.57 -11.40 -9.31
N ASP A 539 -20.92 -12.18 -8.44
CA ASP A 539 -20.26 -11.64 -7.24
C ASP A 539 -19.01 -10.86 -7.59
N GLU A 540 -18.23 -11.33 -8.57
CA GLU A 540 -17.07 -10.65 -9.14
C GLU A 540 -17.48 -9.39 -9.92
N GLY A 541 -18.76 -9.27 -10.29
CA GLY A 541 -19.32 -8.15 -11.05
C GLY A 541 -18.71 -8.01 -12.44
N LYS A 542 -18.16 -9.11 -12.97
CA LYS A 542 -17.56 -9.14 -14.30
C LYS A 542 -18.61 -8.95 -15.37
N TYR A 543 -18.24 -8.18 -16.38
CA TYR A 543 -19.02 -8.06 -17.61
C TYR A 543 -18.74 -9.26 -18.51
N SER A 544 -19.36 -10.39 -18.20
CA SER A 544 -19.33 -11.57 -19.06
C SER A 544 -19.98 -11.29 -20.42
N PHE A 545 -19.59 -12.05 -21.44
CA PHE A 545 -20.19 -11.94 -22.78
C PHE A 545 -21.73 -11.97 -22.73
N THR A 546 -22.29 -12.90 -21.93
CA THR A 546 -23.74 -13.04 -21.73
C THR A 546 -24.36 -11.80 -21.07
N LEU A 547 -23.70 -11.21 -20.08
CA LEU A 547 -24.20 -10.01 -19.40
C LEU A 547 -24.16 -8.78 -20.32
N ILE A 548 -23.09 -8.63 -21.10
CA ILE A 548 -22.97 -7.55 -22.08
C ILE A 548 -24.10 -7.62 -23.10
N HIS A 549 -24.33 -8.80 -23.70
CA HIS A 549 -25.44 -8.98 -24.63
C HIS A 549 -26.78 -8.67 -23.96
N CYS A 550 -27.01 -9.18 -22.74
CA CYS A 550 -28.23 -8.91 -22.00
C CYS A 550 -28.48 -7.41 -21.79
N ILE A 551 -27.45 -6.65 -21.40
CA ILE A 551 -27.54 -5.19 -21.24
C ILE A 551 -27.90 -4.52 -22.56
N GLN A 552 -27.23 -4.87 -23.66
CA GLN A 552 -27.50 -4.28 -24.97
C GLN A 552 -28.92 -4.59 -25.47
N THR A 553 -29.42 -5.81 -25.24
CA THR A 553 -30.81 -6.17 -25.56
C THR A 553 -31.80 -5.33 -24.74
N LEU A 554 -31.57 -5.18 -23.43
CA LEU A 554 -32.42 -4.37 -22.57
C LEU A 554 -32.42 -2.89 -22.96
N GLU A 555 -31.26 -2.34 -23.33
CA GLU A 555 -31.14 -0.94 -23.76
C GLU A 555 -31.79 -0.67 -25.12
N SER A 556 -31.87 -1.68 -25.99
CA SER A 556 -32.51 -1.55 -27.31
C SER A 556 -34.04 -1.76 -27.29
N GLN A 557 -34.60 -2.28 -26.18
CA GLN A 557 -36.02 -2.63 -26.04
C GLN A 557 -36.68 -1.80 -24.93
N PRO A 558 -37.33 -0.66 -25.26
CA PRO A 558 -37.95 0.24 -24.27
C PRO A 558 -38.97 -0.43 -23.34
N GLU A 559 -39.64 -1.49 -23.82
CA GLU A 559 -40.58 -2.30 -23.06
C GLU A 559 -39.93 -3.08 -21.90
N LEU A 560 -38.61 -3.24 -21.91
CA LEU A 560 -37.83 -3.90 -20.85
C LEU A 560 -37.08 -2.90 -19.94
N ALA A 561 -37.48 -1.62 -19.95
CA ALA A 561 -36.84 -0.58 -19.13
C ALA A 561 -36.89 -0.90 -17.61
N GLY A 562 -37.93 -1.60 -17.15
CA GLY A 562 -38.06 -2.04 -15.76
C GLY A 562 -36.97 -3.04 -15.36
N GLU A 563 -36.74 -4.05 -16.19
CA GLU A 563 -35.69 -5.05 -16.02
C GLU A 563 -34.30 -4.40 -16.09
N MET A 564 -34.11 -3.42 -16.98
CA MET A 564 -32.85 -2.66 -17.04
C MET A 564 -32.59 -1.89 -15.75
N MET A 565 -33.61 -1.22 -15.21
CA MET A 565 -33.51 -0.51 -13.93
C MET A 565 -33.16 -1.46 -12.78
N GLN A 566 -33.80 -2.64 -12.74
CA GLN A 566 -33.54 -3.67 -11.74
C GLN A 566 -32.13 -4.25 -11.84
N LEU A 567 -31.67 -4.56 -13.06
CA LEU A 567 -30.31 -5.04 -13.30
C LEU A 567 -29.27 -4.00 -12.86
N ARG A 568 -29.45 -2.73 -13.23
CA ARG A 568 -28.57 -1.63 -12.77
C ARG A 568 -28.55 -1.53 -11.24
N ALA A 569 -29.70 -1.65 -10.58
CA ALA A 569 -29.78 -1.63 -9.12
C ALA A 569 -28.97 -2.79 -8.49
N PHE A 570 -29.04 -4.00 -9.06
CA PHE A 570 -28.22 -5.12 -8.59
C PHE A 570 -26.72 -4.89 -8.81
N LEU A 571 -26.31 -4.37 -9.98
CA LEU A 571 -24.89 -4.07 -10.24
C LEU A 571 -24.34 -3.01 -9.27
N VAL A 572 -25.11 -1.97 -8.96
CA VAL A 572 -24.74 -0.96 -7.95
C VAL A 572 -24.69 -1.55 -6.55
N LYS A 573 -25.70 -2.36 -6.16
CA LYS A 573 -25.71 -3.02 -4.86
C LYS A 573 -24.50 -3.94 -4.68
N ARG A 574 -24.18 -4.73 -5.71
CA ARG A 574 -22.99 -5.59 -5.75
C ARG A 574 -21.71 -4.79 -5.52
N ARG A 575 -21.58 -3.60 -6.12
CA ARG A 575 -20.40 -2.73 -5.97
C ARG A 575 -20.18 -2.33 -4.51
N HIS A 576 -21.24 -2.07 -3.76
CA HIS A 576 -21.16 -1.71 -2.33
C HIS A 576 -20.96 -2.92 -1.42
N GLU A 577 -21.60 -4.05 -1.71
CA GLU A 577 -21.58 -5.24 -0.85
C GLU A 577 -20.47 -6.24 -1.21
N HIS A 578 -19.77 -6.02 -2.32
CA HIS A 578 -18.75 -6.91 -2.92
C HIS A 578 -19.24 -8.32 -3.25
N LYS A 579 -20.56 -8.54 -3.29
CA LYS A 579 -21.23 -9.79 -3.65
C LYS A 579 -22.72 -9.55 -3.94
N LEU A 580 -23.39 -10.53 -4.54
CA LEU A 580 -24.85 -10.57 -4.67
C LEU A 580 -25.46 -11.68 -3.81
N SER A 581 -26.69 -11.44 -3.32
CA SER A 581 -27.47 -12.50 -2.67
C SER A 581 -27.86 -13.58 -3.70
N GLN A 582 -28.15 -14.79 -3.24
CA GLN A 582 -28.57 -15.87 -4.14
C GLN A 582 -29.85 -15.53 -4.90
N GLU A 583 -30.77 -14.81 -4.25
CA GLU A 583 -32.03 -14.35 -4.84
C GLU A 583 -31.76 -13.34 -5.96
N ALA A 584 -30.88 -12.36 -5.71
CA ALA A 584 -30.48 -11.38 -6.73
C ALA A 584 -29.81 -12.06 -7.93
N LYS A 585 -28.94 -13.04 -7.71
CA LYS A 585 -28.31 -13.83 -8.79
C LYS A 585 -29.34 -14.58 -9.63
N ARG A 586 -30.31 -15.24 -8.99
CA ARG A 586 -31.39 -15.95 -9.69
C ARG A 586 -32.23 -15.01 -10.55
N GLU A 587 -32.47 -13.80 -10.03
CA GLU A 587 -33.21 -12.78 -10.76
C GLU A 587 -32.44 -12.27 -11.98
N VAL A 588 -31.14 -11.98 -11.85
CA VAL A 588 -30.28 -11.62 -12.99
C VAL A 588 -30.25 -12.73 -14.04
N LEU A 589 -30.17 -14.00 -13.64
CA LEU A 589 -30.25 -15.14 -14.55
C LEU A 589 -31.64 -15.26 -15.21
N ALA A 590 -32.71 -14.94 -14.50
CA ALA A 590 -34.06 -14.88 -15.08
C ALA A 590 -34.15 -13.78 -16.15
N THR A 591 -33.57 -12.60 -15.91
CA THR A 591 -33.44 -11.54 -16.91
C THR A 591 -32.65 -12.00 -18.14
N MET A 592 -31.50 -12.65 -17.94
CA MET A 592 -30.69 -13.21 -19.04
C MET A 592 -31.43 -14.27 -19.85
N LYS A 593 -32.32 -15.04 -19.21
CA LYS A 593 -33.19 -16.00 -19.90
C LYS A 593 -34.29 -15.29 -20.68
N LYS A 594 -34.91 -14.24 -20.12
CA LYS A 594 -35.94 -13.43 -20.78
C LYS A 594 -35.41 -12.73 -22.03
N THR A 595 -34.16 -12.28 -22.01
CA THR A 595 -33.48 -11.66 -23.16
C THR A 595 -32.79 -12.66 -24.08
N GLU A 596 -32.99 -13.97 -23.86
CA GLU A 596 -32.38 -15.06 -24.61
C GLU A 596 -30.84 -15.02 -24.68
N SER A 597 -30.19 -14.26 -23.79
CA SER A 597 -28.75 -14.00 -23.84
C SER A 597 -27.90 -15.24 -23.58
N LEU A 598 -28.39 -16.16 -22.75
CA LEU A 598 -27.75 -17.47 -22.54
C LEU A 598 -27.77 -18.30 -23.82
N GLN A 599 -28.90 -18.31 -24.54
CA GLN A 599 -29.04 -19.05 -25.80
C GLN A 599 -28.18 -18.42 -26.90
N TYR A 600 -28.16 -17.08 -26.97
CA TYR A 600 -27.28 -16.35 -27.88
C TYR A 600 -25.80 -16.69 -27.63
N THR A 601 -25.35 -16.65 -26.37
CA THR A 601 -23.97 -17.02 -26.02
C THR A 601 -23.65 -18.46 -26.44
N LEU A 602 -24.58 -19.39 -26.23
CA LEU A 602 -24.41 -20.79 -26.65
C LEU A 602 -24.29 -20.93 -28.17
N SER A 603 -25.11 -20.20 -28.95
CA SER A 603 -24.98 -20.19 -30.42
C SER A 603 -23.63 -19.63 -30.88
N VAL A 604 -23.14 -18.56 -30.25
CA VAL A 604 -21.82 -18.00 -30.54
C VAL A 604 -20.71 -19.00 -30.24
N LEU A 605 -20.82 -19.76 -29.15
CA LEU A 605 -19.86 -20.82 -28.82
C LEU A 605 -19.86 -21.95 -29.85
N TRP A 606 -21.02 -22.35 -30.38
CA TRP A 606 -21.10 -23.37 -31.43
C TRP A 606 -20.50 -22.87 -32.75
N GLU A 607 -20.77 -21.63 -33.15
CA GLU A 607 -20.16 -21.03 -34.34
C GLU A 607 -18.64 -20.90 -34.19
N LEU A 608 -18.15 -20.40 -33.04
CA LEU A 608 -16.71 -20.32 -32.75
C LEU A 608 -16.04 -21.70 -32.72
N HIS A 609 -16.72 -22.74 -32.24
CA HIS A 609 -16.22 -24.10 -32.29
C HIS A 609 -16.07 -24.59 -33.74
N GLY A 610 -17.08 -24.34 -34.59
CA GLY A 610 -17.00 -24.67 -36.01
C GLY A 610 -15.88 -23.91 -36.76
N GLU A 611 -15.67 -22.62 -36.46
CA GLU A 611 -14.54 -21.87 -37.01
C GLU A 611 -13.18 -22.41 -36.52
N LEU A 612 -13.08 -22.85 -35.26
CA LEU A 612 -11.89 -23.52 -34.74
C LEU A 612 -11.58 -24.82 -35.48
N GLU A 613 -12.61 -25.63 -35.79
CA GLU A 613 -12.42 -26.86 -36.56
C GLU A 613 -11.88 -26.58 -37.96
N LYS A 614 -12.41 -25.56 -38.65
CA LYS A 614 -11.93 -25.13 -39.97
C LYS A 614 -10.48 -24.66 -39.94
N GLU A 615 -10.10 -23.89 -38.91
CA GLU A 615 -8.72 -23.45 -38.74
C GLU A 615 -7.77 -24.62 -38.44
N VAL A 616 -8.20 -25.61 -37.65
CA VAL A 616 -7.41 -26.82 -37.44
C VAL A 616 -7.23 -27.60 -38.74
N GLU A 617 -8.29 -27.76 -39.55
CA GLU A 617 -8.21 -28.39 -40.88
C GLU A 617 -7.22 -27.67 -41.79
N TYR A 618 -7.29 -26.34 -41.82
CA TYR A 618 -6.36 -25.51 -42.59
C TYR A 618 -4.91 -25.71 -42.13
N LEU A 619 -4.65 -25.71 -40.82
CA LEU A 619 -3.31 -25.93 -40.27
C LEU A 619 -2.81 -27.35 -40.55
N GLU A 620 -3.63 -28.39 -40.37
CA GLU A 620 -3.26 -29.77 -40.69
C GLU A 620 -2.89 -29.94 -42.17
N ALA A 621 -3.67 -29.36 -43.08
CA ALA A 621 -3.37 -29.36 -44.51
C ALA A 621 -2.07 -28.62 -44.84
N LYS A 622 -1.83 -27.47 -44.20
CA LYS A 622 -0.63 -26.65 -44.39
C LYS A 622 0.64 -27.34 -43.88
N PHE A 623 0.56 -28.01 -42.74
CA PHE A 623 1.68 -28.72 -42.13
C PHE A 623 1.85 -30.16 -42.65
N GLY A 624 0.84 -30.72 -43.31
CA GLY A 624 0.83 -32.10 -43.79
C GLY A 624 0.82 -33.14 -42.65
N GLU A 625 0.37 -32.74 -41.45
CA GLU A 625 0.37 -33.60 -40.27
C GLU A 625 -0.90 -33.36 -39.44
N GLU A 626 -1.71 -34.41 -39.29
CA GLU A 626 -2.93 -34.38 -38.49
C GLU A 626 -2.64 -34.40 -36.98
N THR A 627 -3.48 -33.70 -36.21
CA THR A 627 -3.34 -33.57 -34.77
C THR A 627 -4.60 -34.04 -34.05
N PHE A 628 -4.81 -35.36 -34.05
CA PHE A 628 -5.94 -36.03 -33.38
C PHE A 628 -6.16 -35.57 -31.92
N THR A 629 -5.07 -35.40 -31.15
CA THR A 629 -5.14 -34.93 -29.76
C THR A 629 -5.80 -33.55 -29.64
N LEU A 630 -5.47 -32.62 -30.55
CA LEU A 630 -6.05 -31.28 -30.54
C LEU A 630 -7.55 -31.31 -30.88
N ARG A 631 -7.95 -32.14 -31.86
CA ARG A 631 -9.35 -32.34 -32.22
C ARG A 631 -10.17 -32.91 -31.05
N VAL A 632 -9.67 -33.96 -30.40
CA VAL A 632 -10.30 -34.54 -29.20
C VAL A 632 -10.42 -33.49 -28.09
N MET A 633 -9.39 -32.67 -27.89
CA MET A 633 -9.41 -31.61 -26.90
C MET A 633 -10.46 -30.54 -27.19
N LEU A 634 -10.61 -30.11 -28.44
CA LEU A 634 -11.64 -29.15 -28.83
C LEU A 634 -13.05 -29.73 -28.64
N GLU A 635 -13.26 -31.01 -28.98
CA GLU A 635 -14.52 -31.71 -28.74
C GLU A 635 -14.85 -31.83 -27.24
N LEU A 636 -13.86 -32.09 -26.37
CA LEU A 636 -14.06 -32.12 -24.92
C LEU A 636 -14.43 -30.75 -24.32
N LEU A 637 -14.22 -29.65 -25.05
CA LEU A 637 -14.61 -28.32 -24.64
C LEU A 637 -15.97 -27.89 -25.19
N LYS A 638 -16.56 -28.66 -26.10
CA LYS A 638 -17.90 -28.36 -26.65
C LYS A 638 -18.91 -28.24 -25.51
N VAL A 639 -19.78 -27.24 -25.61
CA VAL A 639 -20.77 -26.88 -24.58
C VAL A 639 -22.14 -27.41 -24.95
#